data_AF-A0A9P8VWU8-F1
#
_entry.id   AF-A0A9P8VWU8-F1
#
_cell.length_a   1.000
_cell.length_b   1.000
_cell.length_c   1.000
_cell.angle_alpha   90.00
_cell.angle_beta   90.00
_cell.angle_gamma   90.00
#
_symmetry.space_group_name_H-M   'P 1'
#
loop_
_entity.id
_entity.type
_entity.pdbx_description
1 polymer ?
#
loop_
_entity_poly.entity_id
_entity_poly.type
_entity_poly.pdbx_seq_one_letter_code
_entity_poly.pdbx_strand_id
1 'polypeptide(L)'
;MAPTASRARSAFRRFLLPGAVATTAAVLAYSYRPRDIPGHSSPAVPPPTFGADGSFKLPRFPRVKSRDEQLVDLRKSSQPDSVEYDMLIIGGGATGAGVALDAATRGLRVAVVERDDFSSGTSSKSTKLVHGGVRYLEKAVWNLDYSQYELVKEALKERKYFLQTAPHLSSWLPIMLPLDKWWKAPYYWAGTKFYDFLAGSEGIESSYFLTRSKALEAFPMLKPTDLVGALVYYDGAHNDSRMNVSIAMTAALYGATVVNHAEVTDLIKNDQGKLCGAKVKDLVASKDGRSVDEITIRAKSIINCTGPFTDSIRKMDDRECRDIVAPASGVHVILPGYFSPGKMGLIDPSTSDGRVIFFLPWQGNTIAGTTDSPSTISANPLPDEKSIEWILSEVGHYLAPEINVRRGDVLAAWSGIRPLVKDPKAKNTESLVRNHLIDISPSGLLTCAGGKWTTYRQMAEECVDAAIQEYGLNPKSVTNAPRVSGTEMIDDGAILDGTCQTHKVRLIGAHGFSNTLFIPLIQHFGVETEVAKHLTESYGDRAWTVAALCKLTDKRFPARGERISQLYPFVDGEIRYAVRHEYAQTAVDVLARRTRLAFLNAQAALEALPKVIDIMAHELKWDSHRQDLEWKESVAFLESMGLPQPMLLATRKQVEQGKIDFASSLEWKMYSRHDKPE
;
A
#
# COMPACT_ATOMS: atom_id res chain seq x y z
N MET A 1 -38.55 -71.95 5.99
CA MET A 1 -37.33 -71.37 5.40
C MET A 1 -37.49 -69.87 5.31
N ALA A 2 -36.81 -69.12 6.17
CA ALA A 2 -36.60 -67.68 5.99
C ALA A 2 -35.40 -67.25 6.85
N PRO A 3 -34.27 -66.90 6.25
CA PRO A 3 -33.20 -66.20 6.95
C PRO A 3 -33.03 -64.75 6.48
N THR A 4 -32.58 -63.94 7.44
CA THR A 4 -31.69 -62.77 7.30
C THR A 4 -32.23 -61.45 6.76
N ALA A 5 -32.71 -60.59 7.67
CA ALA A 5 -32.72 -59.14 7.50
C ALA A 5 -32.46 -58.34 8.80
N SER A 6 -31.77 -58.90 9.81
CA SER A 6 -31.52 -58.19 11.09
C SER A 6 -30.05 -57.79 11.36
N ARG A 7 -29.07 -58.23 10.56
CA ARG A 7 -27.65 -57.89 10.79
C ARG A 7 -27.18 -56.56 10.16
N ALA A 8 -27.88 -56.02 9.15
CA ALA A 8 -27.46 -54.79 8.48
C ALA A 8 -27.76 -53.49 9.26
N ARG A 9 -28.82 -53.46 10.09
CA ARG A 9 -29.22 -52.24 10.85
C ARG A 9 -28.35 -51.97 12.09
N SER A 10 -27.67 -52.99 12.64
CA SER A 10 -26.81 -52.85 13.83
C SER A 10 -25.42 -52.27 13.49
N ALA A 11 -24.86 -52.64 12.33
CA ALA A 11 -23.57 -52.11 11.87
C ALA A 11 -23.65 -50.60 11.55
N PHE A 12 -24.74 -50.13 10.93
CA PHE A 12 -24.90 -48.73 10.53
C PHE A 12 -24.99 -47.76 11.72
N ARG A 13 -25.64 -48.17 12.83
CA ARG A 13 -25.67 -47.37 14.08
C ARG A 13 -24.34 -47.31 14.82
N ARG A 14 -23.48 -48.33 14.68
CA ARG A 14 -22.15 -48.37 15.32
C ARG A 14 -21.12 -47.45 14.65
N PHE A 15 -21.33 -47.04 13.40
CA PHE A 15 -20.48 -46.05 12.72
C PHE A 15 -21.03 -44.61 12.82
N LEU A 16 -22.35 -44.43 12.98
CA LEU A 16 -22.97 -43.10 13.09
C LEU A 16 -22.63 -42.38 14.40
N LEU A 17 -22.57 -43.08 15.55
CA LEU A 17 -22.26 -42.44 16.84
C LEU A 17 -20.79 -41.97 16.95
N PRO A 18 -19.78 -42.80 16.64
CA PRO A 18 -18.39 -42.34 16.64
C PRO A 18 -18.14 -41.29 15.55
N GLY A 19 -18.78 -41.44 14.38
CA GLY A 19 -18.71 -40.47 13.30
C GLY A 19 -19.28 -39.11 13.69
N ALA A 20 -20.45 -39.07 14.34
CA ALA A 20 -21.09 -37.85 14.82
C ALA A 20 -20.31 -37.19 15.99
N VAL A 21 -19.76 -37.99 16.92
CA VAL A 21 -18.93 -37.46 18.01
C VAL A 21 -17.59 -36.92 17.48
N ALA A 22 -16.96 -37.62 16.53
CA ALA A 22 -15.72 -37.17 15.90
C ALA A 22 -15.92 -35.91 15.05
N THR A 23 -17.01 -35.81 14.28
CA THR A 23 -17.35 -34.57 13.55
C THR A 23 -17.71 -33.44 14.49
N THR A 24 -18.48 -33.67 15.55
CA THR A 24 -18.82 -32.64 16.54
C THR A 24 -17.57 -32.14 17.28
N ALA A 25 -16.67 -33.05 17.67
CA ALA A 25 -15.40 -32.71 18.30
C ALA A 25 -14.45 -31.98 17.35
N ALA A 26 -14.38 -32.38 16.08
CA ALA A 26 -13.57 -31.68 15.06
C ALA A 26 -14.14 -30.29 14.75
N VAL A 27 -15.47 -30.14 14.66
CA VAL A 27 -16.14 -28.85 14.48
C VAL A 27 -15.92 -27.95 15.70
N LEU A 28 -16.02 -28.49 16.91
CA LEU A 28 -15.70 -27.77 18.15
C LEU A 28 -14.23 -27.36 18.20
N ALA A 29 -13.29 -28.27 17.91
CA ALA A 29 -11.86 -27.98 17.89
C ALA A 29 -11.50 -26.94 16.83
N TYR A 30 -12.11 -26.99 15.64
CA TYR A 30 -11.95 -25.99 14.60
C TYR A 30 -12.53 -24.62 15.03
N SER A 31 -13.68 -24.62 15.69
CA SER A 31 -14.36 -23.38 16.13
C SER A 31 -13.67 -22.72 17.33
N TYR A 32 -13.04 -23.51 18.21
CA TYR A 32 -12.32 -23.03 19.40
C TYR A 32 -10.80 -22.87 19.21
N ARG A 33 -10.27 -23.15 18.01
CA ARG A 33 -8.84 -22.98 17.74
C ARG A 33 -8.43 -21.53 18.02
N PRO A 34 -7.49 -21.28 18.96
CA PRO A 34 -7.00 -19.93 19.22
C PRO A 34 -6.47 -19.32 17.93
N ARG A 35 -6.90 -18.10 17.62
CA ARG A 35 -6.45 -17.36 16.44
C ARG A 35 -5.44 -16.32 16.90
N ASP A 36 -4.29 -16.30 16.24
CA ASP A 36 -3.30 -15.24 16.42
C ASP A 36 -3.73 -14.06 15.54
N ILE A 37 -4.45 -13.10 16.14
CA ILE A 37 -4.88 -11.87 15.47
C ILE A 37 -3.89 -10.77 15.88
N PRO A 38 -3.07 -10.28 14.94
CA PRO A 38 -2.11 -9.23 15.24
C PRO A 38 -2.78 -8.00 15.89
N GLY A 39 -2.10 -7.42 16.88
CA GLY A 39 -2.58 -6.24 17.62
C GLY A 39 -3.46 -6.54 18.85
N HIS A 40 -3.82 -7.81 19.12
CA HIS A 40 -4.55 -8.20 20.34
C HIS A 40 -3.65 -8.57 21.53
N SER A 41 -2.35 -8.79 21.30
CA SER A 41 -1.36 -9.01 22.35
C SER A 41 -0.91 -7.71 23.00
N SER A 42 -0.27 -7.81 24.18
CA SER A 42 0.36 -6.64 24.81
C SER A 42 1.48 -6.13 23.90
N PRO A 43 1.62 -4.80 23.72
CA PRO A 43 2.65 -4.24 22.86
C PRO A 43 4.04 -4.54 23.43
N ALA A 44 4.98 -4.94 22.55
CA ALA A 44 6.33 -5.28 22.98
C ALA A 44 7.19 -4.07 23.32
N VAL A 45 6.89 -2.92 22.70
CA VAL A 45 7.58 -1.65 22.97
C VAL A 45 6.94 -0.98 24.19
N PRO A 46 7.70 -0.70 25.26
CA PRO A 46 7.16 -0.07 26.45
C PRO A 46 6.68 1.35 26.15
N PRO A 47 5.66 1.86 26.86
CA PRO A 47 5.22 3.25 26.72
C PRO A 47 6.30 4.23 27.23
N PRO A 48 6.19 5.53 26.92
CA PRO A 48 7.03 6.56 27.51
C PRO A 48 7.02 6.51 29.04
N THR A 49 8.18 6.74 29.66
CA THR A 49 8.33 6.72 31.13
C THR A 49 8.67 8.09 31.67
N PHE A 50 8.24 8.36 32.91
CA PHE A 50 8.68 9.53 33.67
C PHE A 50 9.77 9.10 34.64
N GLY A 51 10.95 9.71 34.55
CA GLY A 51 12.02 9.54 35.51
C GLY A 51 11.66 10.15 36.86
N ALA A 52 12.34 9.70 37.93
CA ALA A 52 12.19 10.28 39.27
C ALA A 52 12.57 11.78 39.34
N ASP A 53 13.32 12.26 38.35
CA ASP A 53 13.71 13.66 38.11
C ASP A 53 12.65 14.46 37.32
N GLY A 54 11.50 13.85 36.99
CA GLY A 54 10.47 14.45 36.14
C GLY A 54 10.78 14.41 34.64
N SER A 55 11.86 13.76 34.22
CA SER A 55 12.22 13.66 32.79
C SER A 55 11.27 12.72 32.05
N PHE A 56 10.67 13.19 30.96
CA PHE A 56 9.84 12.37 30.08
C PHE A 56 10.71 11.68 29.02
N LYS A 57 10.74 10.34 29.02
CA LYS A 57 11.59 9.54 28.13
C LYS A 57 10.74 8.77 27.13
N LEU A 58 10.95 9.06 25.84
CA LEU A 58 10.34 8.32 24.74
C LEU A 58 11.00 6.95 24.55
N PRO A 59 10.28 5.98 23.94
CA PRO A 59 10.89 4.78 23.38
C PRO A 59 12.03 5.14 22.42
N ARG A 60 13.14 4.40 22.52
CA ARG A 60 14.29 4.60 21.65
C ARG A 60 14.24 3.60 20.50
N PHE A 61 14.46 4.11 19.30
CA PHE A 61 14.51 3.28 18.10
C PHE A 61 15.87 3.44 17.42
N PRO A 62 16.32 2.43 16.67
CA PRO A 62 17.56 2.54 15.90
C PRO A 62 17.52 3.74 14.95
N ARG A 63 18.68 4.39 14.81
CA ARG A 63 18.84 5.51 13.88
C ARG A 63 18.95 4.97 12.45
N VAL A 64 18.11 5.50 11.56
CA VAL A 64 18.31 5.39 10.12
C VAL A 64 19.18 6.56 9.66
N LYS A 65 20.12 6.33 8.74
CA LYS A 65 20.93 7.39 8.14
C LYS A 65 20.02 8.43 7.47
N SER A 66 20.40 9.69 7.48
CA SER A 66 19.67 10.73 6.74
C SER A 66 19.86 10.56 5.22
N ARG A 67 18.97 11.14 4.41
CA ARG A 67 19.10 11.12 2.94
C ARG A 67 20.46 11.65 2.47
N ASP A 68 20.98 12.70 3.10
CA ASP A 68 22.29 13.28 2.74
C ASP A 68 23.45 12.32 3.06
N GLU A 69 23.40 11.62 4.20
CA GLU A 69 24.37 10.58 4.52
C GLU A 69 24.32 9.43 3.50
N GLN A 70 23.12 9.05 3.04
CA GLN A 70 22.95 8.04 2.00
C GLN A 70 23.52 8.50 0.64
N LEU A 71 23.32 9.76 0.25
CA LEU A 71 23.95 10.35 -0.95
C LEU A 71 25.47 10.35 -0.87
N VAL A 72 26.04 10.62 0.31
CA VAL A 72 27.48 10.51 0.53
C VAL A 72 27.97 9.08 0.33
N ASP A 73 27.21 8.09 0.82
CA ASP A 73 27.56 6.67 0.63
C ASP A 73 27.45 6.22 -0.84
N LEU A 74 26.47 6.71 -1.60
CA LEU A 74 26.40 6.49 -3.05
C LEU A 74 27.67 7.00 -3.77
N ARG A 75 28.11 8.23 -3.47
CA ARG A 75 29.31 8.83 -4.07
C ARG A 75 30.59 8.09 -3.72
N LYS A 76 30.67 7.47 -2.53
CA LYS A 76 31.85 6.67 -2.16
C LYS A 76 32.02 5.46 -3.06
N SER A 77 30.93 4.89 -3.59
CA SER A 77 30.99 3.63 -4.37
C SER A 77 31.90 3.68 -5.60
N SER A 78 32.13 4.86 -6.19
CA SER A 78 33.00 5.05 -7.35
C SER A 78 34.45 5.40 -7.00
N GLN A 79 34.82 5.46 -5.72
CA GLN A 79 36.20 5.76 -5.31
C GLN A 79 37.11 4.52 -5.45
N PRO A 80 38.40 4.67 -5.78
CA PRO A 80 39.31 3.54 -6.05
C PRO A 80 39.44 2.52 -4.91
N ASP A 81 39.38 2.98 -3.66
CA ASP A 81 39.52 2.13 -2.45
C ASP A 81 38.17 1.69 -1.85
N SER A 82 37.07 1.95 -2.55
CA SER A 82 35.73 1.64 -2.09
C SER A 82 35.27 0.26 -2.57
N VAL A 83 34.53 -0.44 -1.71
CA VAL A 83 33.81 -1.66 -2.10
C VAL A 83 32.54 -1.25 -2.87
N GLU A 84 32.45 -1.69 -4.12
CA GLU A 84 31.25 -1.54 -4.95
C GLU A 84 30.02 -2.22 -4.32
N TYR A 85 28.82 -1.83 -4.73
CA TYR A 85 27.61 -2.50 -4.29
C TYR A 85 27.50 -3.90 -4.90
N ASP A 86 26.93 -4.86 -4.17
CA ASP A 86 26.55 -6.14 -4.75
C ASP A 86 25.36 -5.95 -5.70
N MET A 87 24.48 -5.01 -5.37
CA MET A 87 23.24 -4.75 -6.11
C MET A 87 22.88 -3.26 -6.13
N LEU A 88 22.64 -2.71 -7.31
CA LEU A 88 21.99 -1.41 -7.52
C LEU A 88 20.58 -1.64 -8.08
N ILE A 89 19.56 -1.18 -7.37
CA ILE A 89 18.15 -1.31 -7.72
C ILE A 89 17.63 0.04 -8.22
N ILE A 90 16.99 0.03 -9.38
CA ILE A 90 16.40 1.20 -10.03
C ILE A 90 14.88 1.13 -9.86
N GLY A 91 14.33 2.07 -9.10
CA GLY A 91 12.91 2.16 -8.76
C GLY A 91 12.63 1.80 -7.30
N GLY A 92 11.98 2.70 -6.56
CA GLY A 92 11.58 2.57 -5.16
C GLY A 92 10.09 2.34 -4.95
N GLY A 93 9.41 1.74 -5.94
CA GLY A 93 8.08 1.16 -5.79
C GLY A 93 8.11 -0.17 -5.02
N ALA A 94 6.97 -0.84 -4.91
CA ALA A 94 6.82 -2.00 -4.01
C ALA A 94 7.80 -3.13 -4.37
N THR A 95 8.01 -3.35 -5.66
CA THR A 95 8.98 -4.31 -6.18
C THR A 95 10.41 -3.96 -5.74
N GLY A 96 10.91 -2.77 -6.09
CA GLY A 96 12.30 -2.42 -5.81
C GLY A 96 12.60 -2.20 -4.32
N ALA A 97 11.65 -1.65 -3.56
CA ALA A 97 11.77 -1.56 -2.10
C ALA A 97 11.78 -2.95 -1.46
N GLY A 98 10.96 -3.89 -1.95
CA GLY A 98 10.95 -5.29 -1.50
C GLY A 98 12.28 -5.99 -1.80
N VAL A 99 12.80 -5.86 -3.03
CA VAL A 99 14.10 -6.40 -3.45
C VAL A 99 15.21 -5.84 -2.56
N ALA A 100 15.17 -4.53 -2.26
CA ALA A 100 16.16 -3.89 -1.41
C ALA A 100 16.14 -4.42 0.02
N LEU A 101 14.94 -4.60 0.61
CA LEU A 101 14.78 -5.16 1.94
C LEU A 101 15.28 -6.60 1.99
N ASP A 102 14.87 -7.44 1.03
CA ASP A 102 15.29 -8.83 0.98
C ASP A 102 16.82 -8.95 0.87
N ALA A 103 17.41 -8.32 -0.15
CA ALA A 103 18.86 -8.37 -0.36
C ALA A 103 19.65 -7.84 0.85
N ALA A 104 19.22 -6.74 1.48
CA ALA A 104 19.87 -6.22 2.68
C ALA A 104 19.78 -7.19 3.87
N THR A 105 18.63 -7.84 4.07
CA THR A 105 18.45 -8.83 5.16
C THR A 105 19.19 -10.13 4.92
N ARG A 106 19.61 -10.41 3.68
CA ARG A 106 20.53 -11.50 3.31
C ARG A 106 22.01 -11.11 3.41
N GLY A 107 22.31 -9.90 3.89
CA GLY A 107 23.67 -9.41 4.11
C GLY A 107 24.40 -8.90 2.86
N LEU A 108 23.66 -8.62 1.77
CA LEU A 108 24.24 -8.02 0.57
C LEU A 108 24.41 -6.50 0.74
N ARG A 109 25.40 -5.93 0.07
CA ARG A 109 25.58 -4.46 0.01
C ARG A 109 24.69 -3.89 -1.10
N VAL A 110 23.63 -3.20 -0.71
CA VAL A 110 22.56 -2.77 -1.63
C VAL A 110 22.46 -1.25 -1.72
N ALA A 111 22.23 -0.75 -2.93
CA ALA A 111 21.75 0.60 -3.19
C ALA A 111 20.40 0.57 -3.92
N VAL A 112 19.50 1.48 -3.58
CA VAL A 112 18.24 1.72 -4.33
C VAL A 112 18.06 3.20 -4.58
N VAL A 113 17.76 3.53 -5.83
CA VAL A 113 17.49 4.90 -6.29
C VAL A 113 16.10 4.99 -6.91
N GLU A 114 15.36 6.02 -6.54
CA GLU A 114 14.01 6.31 -7.02
C GLU A 114 13.99 7.73 -7.59
N ARG A 115 13.55 7.87 -8.85
CA ARG A 115 13.54 9.16 -9.55
C ARG A 115 12.67 10.19 -8.84
N ASP A 116 11.49 9.79 -8.39
CA ASP A 116 10.52 10.64 -7.72
C ASP A 116 10.55 10.33 -6.21
N ASP A 117 9.40 10.27 -5.52
CA ASP A 117 9.35 9.77 -4.14
C ASP A 117 9.06 8.26 -4.08
N PHE A 118 9.36 7.62 -2.95
CA PHE A 118 8.96 6.22 -2.73
C PHE A 118 7.45 6.07 -2.93
N SER A 119 7.06 5.03 -3.69
CA SER A 119 5.67 4.75 -4.05
C SER A 119 5.00 5.75 -5.02
N SER A 120 5.69 6.76 -5.54
CA SER A 120 5.14 7.80 -6.43
C SER A 120 4.37 7.26 -7.65
N GLY A 121 4.85 6.17 -8.24
CA GLY A 121 4.26 5.49 -9.40
C GLY A 121 3.01 4.68 -9.06
N THR A 122 2.91 3.47 -9.62
CA THR A 122 1.73 2.59 -9.48
C THR A 122 1.48 2.13 -8.04
N SER A 123 2.53 2.00 -7.22
CA SER A 123 2.45 1.44 -5.87
C SER A 123 1.66 2.28 -4.86
N SER A 124 1.27 3.51 -5.21
CA SER A 124 0.36 4.36 -4.41
C SER A 124 -1.05 4.51 -5.02
N LYS A 125 -1.27 3.90 -6.19
CA LYS A 125 -2.47 4.08 -7.03
C LYS A 125 -3.26 2.77 -7.20
N SER A 126 -3.14 1.87 -6.22
CA SER A 126 -3.86 0.59 -6.21
C SER A 126 -5.29 0.75 -5.66
N THR A 127 -6.07 -0.34 -5.65
CA THR A 127 -7.37 -0.44 -4.95
C THR A 127 -7.21 -0.51 -3.42
N LYS A 128 -5.99 -0.53 -2.89
CA LYS A 128 -5.69 -0.68 -1.45
C LYS A 128 -6.18 -2.00 -0.86
N LEU A 129 -6.23 -3.04 -1.69
CA LEU A 129 -6.53 -4.42 -1.29
C LEU A 129 -5.31 -5.33 -1.46
N VAL A 130 -5.17 -6.24 -0.51
CA VAL A 130 -4.28 -7.40 -0.56
C VAL A 130 -5.15 -8.61 -0.91
N HIS A 131 -5.64 -8.61 -2.15
CA HIS A 131 -6.66 -9.56 -2.62
C HIS A 131 -6.05 -10.94 -2.90
N GLY A 132 -6.69 -12.00 -2.40
CA GLY A 132 -6.25 -13.39 -2.67
C GLY A 132 -6.80 -13.99 -3.97
N GLY A 133 -7.66 -13.30 -4.72
CA GLY A 133 -7.98 -13.71 -6.11
C GLY A 133 -9.23 -14.57 -6.30
N VAL A 134 -10.35 -14.28 -5.63
CA VAL A 134 -11.59 -15.10 -5.70
C VAL A 134 -12.06 -15.33 -7.14
N ARG A 135 -11.95 -14.33 -8.03
CA ARG A 135 -12.30 -14.49 -9.46
C ARG A 135 -11.35 -15.42 -10.22
N TYR A 136 -10.07 -15.45 -9.83
CA TYR A 136 -9.12 -16.37 -10.42
C TYR A 136 -9.39 -17.80 -9.98
N LEU A 137 -9.91 -17.99 -8.76
CA LEU A 137 -10.34 -19.29 -8.28
C LEU A 137 -11.49 -19.86 -9.12
N GLU A 138 -12.48 -19.02 -9.46
CA GLU A 138 -13.56 -19.42 -10.37
C GLU A 138 -13.00 -19.92 -11.71
N LYS A 139 -12.11 -19.14 -12.35
CA LYS A 139 -11.46 -19.56 -13.61
C LYS A 139 -10.58 -20.80 -13.44
N ALA A 140 -9.84 -20.93 -12.34
CA ALA A 140 -8.98 -22.08 -12.08
C ALA A 140 -9.79 -23.38 -12.01
N VAL A 141 -10.97 -23.34 -11.35
CA VAL A 141 -11.86 -24.49 -11.23
C VAL A 141 -12.54 -24.81 -12.56
N TRP A 142 -13.16 -23.82 -13.20
CA TRP A 142 -13.95 -24.07 -14.41
C TRP A 142 -13.09 -24.38 -15.64
N ASN A 143 -11.90 -23.79 -15.74
CA ASN A 143 -10.99 -23.98 -16.88
C ASN A 143 -9.83 -24.94 -16.57
N LEU A 144 -9.80 -25.56 -15.38
CA LEU A 144 -8.71 -26.44 -14.93
C LEU A 144 -7.32 -25.78 -15.07
N ASP A 145 -7.25 -24.48 -14.80
CA ASP A 145 -6.04 -23.67 -14.97
C ASP A 145 -5.19 -23.70 -13.70
N TYR A 146 -4.21 -24.61 -13.69
CA TYR A 146 -3.30 -24.80 -12.55
C TYR A 146 -2.49 -23.54 -12.21
N SER A 147 -2.12 -22.73 -13.20
CA SER A 147 -1.38 -21.48 -12.97
C SER A 147 -2.20 -20.47 -12.16
N GLN A 148 -3.52 -20.42 -12.40
CA GLN A 148 -4.44 -19.57 -11.65
C GLN A 148 -4.65 -20.08 -10.22
N TYR A 149 -4.64 -21.40 -10.05
CA TYR A 149 -4.75 -22.00 -8.73
C TYR A 149 -3.52 -21.70 -7.86
N GLU A 150 -2.30 -21.85 -8.40
CA GLU A 150 -1.07 -21.49 -7.68
C GLU A 150 -1.05 -20.01 -7.30
N LEU A 151 -1.46 -19.13 -8.23
CA LEU A 151 -1.58 -17.69 -7.97
C LEU A 151 -2.50 -17.40 -6.77
N VAL A 152 -3.64 -18.09 -6.66
CA VAL A 152 -4.59 -17.91 -5.54
C VAL A 152 -3.96 -18.36 -4.23
N LYS A 153 -3.31 -19.53 -4.21
CA LYS A 153 -2.65 -20.04 -3.01
C LYS A 153 -1.55 -19.12 -2.52
N GLU A 154 -0.73 -18.62 -3.44
CA GLU A 154 0.37 -17.74 -3.09
C GLU A 154 -0.14 -16.39 -2.59
N ALA A 155 -1.15 -15.82 -3.25
CA ALA A 155 -1.75 -14.57 -2.78
C ALA A 155 -2.39 -14.71 -1.38
N LEU A 156 -2.98 -15.86 -1.07
CA LEU A 156 -3.52 -16.17 0.26
C LEU A 156 -2.42 -16.26 1.34
N LYS A 157 -1.29 -16.89 1.02
CA LYS A 157 -0.12 -16.99 1.90
C LYS A 157 0.52 -15.61 2.13
N GLU A 158 0.76 -14.86 1.07
CA GLU A 158 1.33 -13.52 1.15
C GLU A 158 0.45 -12.58 1.98
N ARG A 159 -0.87 -12.66 1.84
CA ARG A 159 -1.82 -11.87 2.66
C ARG A 159 -1.58 -12.05 4.16
N LYS A 160 -1.27 -13.26 4.64
CA LYS A 160 -0.92 -13.47 6.06
C LYS A 160 0.38 -12.78 6.42
N TYR A 161 1.40 -12.84 5.56
CA TYR A 161 2.67 -12.17 5.81
C TYR A 161 2.52 -10.65 5.93
N PHE A 162 1.62 -10.02 5.17
CA PHE A 162 1.35 -8.57 5.32
C PHE A 162 0.94 -8.23 6.76
N LEU A 163 0.01 -9.00 7.31
CA LEU A 163 -0.53 -8.77 8.64
C LEU A 163 0.49 -9.06 9.74
N GLN A 164 1.37 -10.03 9.52
CA GLN A 164 2.42 -10.36 10.47
C GLN A 164 3.55 -9.34 10.46
N THR A 165 3.96 -8.89 9.27
CA THR A 165 5.11 -7.98 9.08
C THR A 165 4.75 -6.52 9.33
N ALA A 166 3.50 -6.12 9.05
CA ALA A 166 3.01 -4.75 9.22
C ALA A 166 1.53 -4.71 9.68
N PRO A 167 1.24 -5.13 10.93
CA PRO A 167 -0.13 -5.20 11.47
C PRO A 167 -0.82 -3.85 11.63
N HIS A 168 -0.06 -2.75 11.66
CA HIS A 168 -0.61 -1.40 11.71
C HIS A 168 -1.07 -0.93 10.33
N LEU A 169 -0.39 -1.35 9.25
CA LEU A 169 -0.65 -0.89 7.88
C LEU A 169 -1.55 -1.82 7.07
N SER A 170 -1.90 -2.99 7.62
CA SER A 170 -2.73 -3.98 6.97
C SER A 170 -3.76 -4.55 7.92
N SER A 171 -4.93 -4.86 7.38
CA SER A 171 -6.08 -5.35 8.16
C SER A 171 -6.93 -6.31 7.34
N TRP A 172 -7.82 -7.02 8.03
CA TRP A 172 -8.88 -7.77 7.37
C TRP A 172 -10.05 -6.84 7.07
N LEU A 173 -10.63 -7.02 5.89
CA LEU A 173 -11.83 -6.33 5.46
C LEU A 173 -12.88 -7.36 5.06
N PRO A 174 -14.03 -7.43 5.76
CA PRO A 174 -15.16 -8.17 5.26
C PRO A 174 -15.71 -7.47 4.01
N ILE A 175 -15.98 -8.24 2.97
CA ILE A 175 -16.50 -7.76 1.69
C ILE A 175 -17.84 -8.46 1.43
N MET A 176 -18.89 -7.65 1.35
CA MET A 176 -20.24 -8.06 1.06
C MET A 176 -20.45 -8.25 -0.45
N LEU A 177 -21.04 -9.38 -0.82
CA LEU A 177 -21.56 -9.70 -2.13
C LEU A 177 -23.09 -9.77 -2.06
N PRO A 178 -23.82 -8.71 -2.47
CA PRO A 178 -25.29 -8.72 -2.52
C PRO A 178 -25.81 -9.70 -3.57
N LEU A 179 -26.92 -10.38 -3.27
CA LEU A 179 -27.53 -11.37 -4.15
C LEU A 179 -28.93 -10.94 -4.55
N ASP A 180 -29.18 -10.87 -5.85
CA ASP A 180 -30.46 -10.52 -6.49
C ASP A 180 -31.35 -11.74 -6.79
N LYS A 181 -30.79 -12.96 -6.76
CA LYS A 181 -31.49 -14.20 -7.13
C LYS A 181 -31.19 -15.34 -6.16
N TRP A 182 -32.21 -16.13 -5.80
CA TRP A 182 -32.07 -17.24 -4.85
C TRP A 182 -31.05 -18.31 -5.26
N TRP A 183 -30.93 -18.63 -6.55
CA TRP A 183 -29.97 -19.64 -7.03
C TRP A 183 -28.50 -19.19 -6.89
N LYS A 184 -28.24 -17.89 -6.83
CA LYS A 184 -26.89 -17.35 -6.63
C LYS A 184 -26.38 -17.65 -5.20
N ALA A 185 -27.27 -17.79 -4.22
CA ALA A 185 -26.89 -18.08 -2.84
C ALA A 185 -26.11 -19.40 -2.69
N PRO A 186 -26.62 -20.58 -3.12
CA PRO A 186 -25.84 -21.82 -3.04
C PRO A 186 -24.59 -21.80 -3.94
N TYR A 187 -24.64 -21.13 -5.09
CA TYR A 187 -23.50 -21.02 -6.01
C TYR A 187 -22.32 -20.27 -5.38
N TYR A 188 -22.55 -19.03 -4.95
CA TYR A 188 -21.49 -18.22 -4.34
C TYR A 188 -21.10 -18.75 -2.96
N TRP A 189 -22.02 -19.36 -2.21
CA TRP A 189 -21.67 -20.02 -0.94
C TRP A 189 -20.66 -21.13 -1.16
N ALA A 190 -20.86 -21.99 -2.18
CA ALA A 190 -19.89 -23.01 -2.53
C ALA A 190 -18.54 -22.40 -2.92
N GLY A 191 -18.55 -21.33 -3.72
CA GLY A 191 -17.35 -20.60 -4.13
C GLY A 191 -16.57 -20.00 -2.94
N THR A 192 -17.24 -19.29 -2.04
CA THR A 192 -16.59 -18.69 -0.86
C THR A 192 -16.12 -19.75 0.14
N LYS A 193 -16.86 -20.86 0.30
CA LYS A 193 -16.39 -21.98 1.14
C LYS A 193 -15.20 -22.71 0.54
N PHE A 194 -15.14 -22.86 -0.78
CA PHE A 194 -13.95 -23.38 -1.43
C PHE A 194 -12.75 -22.44 -1.25
N TYR A 195 -12.98 -21.13 -1.35
CA TYR A 195 -11.97 -20.13 -1.04
C TYR A 195 -11.49 -20.19 0.42
N ASP A 196 -12.39 -20.29 1.39
CA ASP A 196 -12.05 -20.49 2.81
C ASP A 196 -11.23 -21.78 3.02
N PHE A 197 -11.61 -22.86 2.35
CA PHE A 197 -10.91 -24.14 2.42
C PHE A 197 -9.47 -24.01 1.89
N LEU A 198 -9.27 -23.30 0.78
CA LEU A 198 -7.93 -23.04 0.24
C LEU A 198 -7.11 -22.10 1.12
N ALA A 199 -7.75 -21.11 1.76
CA ALA A 199 -7.10 -20.23 2.71
C ALA A 199 -6.59 -21.01 3.93
N GLY A 200 -7.31 -22.03 4.41
CA GLY A 200 -6.85 -22.91 5.48
C GLY A 200 -6.39 -22.15 6.72
N SER A 201 -5.13 -22.32 7.14
CA SER A 201 -4.53 -21.58 8.27
C SER A 201 -4.20 -20.12 7.98
N GLU A 202 -4.30 -19.71 6.72
CA GLU A 202 -4.01 -18.35 6.25
C GLU A 202 -5.28 -17.47 6.19
N GLY A 203 -6.46 -18.05 6.44
CA GLY A 203 -7.71 -17.30 6.66
C GLY A 203 -7.94 -17.00 8.14
N ILE A 204 -8.43 -15.80 8.47
CA ILE A 204 -8.81 -15.45 9.86
C ILE A 204 -10.27 -15.79 10.16
N GLU A 205 -11.20 -15.48 9.27
CA GLU A 205 -12.62 -15.77 9.46
C GLU A 205 -13.20 -16.51 8.26
N SER A 206 -14.19 -17.37 8.51
CA SER A 206 -14.90 -18.07 7.45
C SER A 206 -16.02 -17.18 6.90
N SER A 207 -16.23 -17.26 5.59
CA SER A 207 -17.36 -16.64 4.91
C SER A 207 -18.71 -17.02 5.55
N TYR A 208 -19.67 -16.10 5.52
CA TYR A 208 -21.00 -16.32 6.09
C TYR A 208 -22.10 -15.69 5.24
N PHE A 209 -23.34 -16.11 5.47
CA PHE A 209 -24.52 -15.60 4.77
C PHE A 209 -25.29 -14.64 5.68
N LEU A 210 -25.66 -13.49 5.12
CA LEU A 210 -26.56 -12.53 5.71
C LEU A 210 -27.92 -12.65 5.04
N THR A 211 -28.96 -12.82 5.86
CA THR A 211 -30.34 -12.64 5.40
C THR A 211 -30.53 -11.21 4.91
N ARG A 212 -31.52 -10.98 4.03
CA ARG A 212 -31.89 -9.65 3.54
C ARG A 212 -31.93 -8.58 4.65
N SER A 213 -32.58 -8.87 5.77
CA SER A 213 -32.66 -7.96 6.91
C SER A 213 -31.30 -7.61 7.50
N LYS A 214 -30.43 -8.60 7.72
CA LYS A 214 -29.08 -8.38 8.27
C LYS A 214 -28.14 -7.70 7.26
N ALA A 215 -28.33 -7.94 5.97
CA ALA A 215 -27.59 -7.26 4.92
C ALA A 215 -27.92 -5.75 4.91
N LEU A 216 -29.20 -5.40 5.01
CA LEU A 216 -29.65 -4.00 5.13
C LEU A 216 -29.25 -3.37 6.46
N GLU A 217 -29.18 -4.14 7.56
CA GLU A 217 -28.65 -3.65 8.83
C GLU A 217 -27.14 -3.33 8.74
N ALA A 218 -26.36 -4.22 8.12
CA ALA A 218 -24.92 -4.03 7.94
C ALA A 218 -24.58 -2.95 6.89
N PHE A 219 -25.41 -2.80 5.85
CA PHE A 219 -25.27 -1.80 4.79
C PHE A 219 -26.61 -1.08 4.55
N PRO A 220 -26.95 -0.07 5.39
CA PRO A 220 -28.26 0.60 5.33
C PRO A 220 -28.59 1.30 4.03
N MET A 221 -27.57 1.69 3.26
CA MET A 221 -27.75 2.37 1.98
C MET A 221 -28.02 1.41 0.82
N LEU A 222 -27.91 0.10 1.04
CA LEU A 222 -28.04 -0.90 0.00
C LEU A 222 -29.47 -0.91 -0.54
N LYS A 223 -29.63 -1.02 -1.86
CA LYS A 223 -30.92 -1.11 -2.53
C LYS A 223 -31.73 -2.30 -1.97
N PRO A 224 -32.93 -2.07 -1.42
CA PRO A 224 -33.72 -3.14 -0.81
C PRO A 224 -34.50 -3.99 -1.83
N THR A 225 -34.75 -3.46 -3.03
CA THR A 225 -35.48 -4.14 -4.10
C THR A 225 -34.63 -5.24 -4.71
N ASP A 226 -35.24 -6.39 -5.02
CA ASP A 226 -34.61 -7.59 -5.60
C ASP A 226 -33.54 -8.27 -4.72
N LEU A 227 -33.18 -7.69 -3.56
CA LEU A 227 -32.21 -8.28 -2.63
C LEU A 227 -32.78 -9.51 -1.92
N VAL A 228 -32.15 -10.66 -2.15
CA VAL A 228 -32.45 -11.93 -1.48
C VAL A 228 -31.67 -12.07 -0.17
N GLY A 229 -30.44 -11.59 -0.16
CA GLY A 229 -29.50 -11.68 0.95
C GLY A 229 -28.10 -11.28 0.47
N ALA A 230 -27.09 -11.55 1.28
CA ALA A 230 -25.71 -11.29 0.90
C ALA A 230 -24.77 -12.37 1.42
N LEU A 231 -23.68 -12.60 0.72
CA LEU A 231 -22.54 -13.36 1.23
C LEU A 231 -21.45 -12.40 1.67
N VAL A 232 -20.77 -12.74 2.76
CA VAL A 232 -19.61 -12.00 3.21
C VAL A 232 -18.42 -12.94 3.20
N TYR A 233 -17.34 -12.51 2.57
CA TYR A 233 -16.03 -13.16 2.65
C TYR A 233 -14.99 -12.15 3.13
N TYR A 234 -13.82 -12.64 3.53
CA TYR A 234 -12.77 -11.81 4.09
C TYR A 234 -11.60 -11.68 3.14
N ASP A 235 -11.13 -10.44 3.01
CA ASP A 235 -9.91 -10.14 2.31
C ASP A 235 -8.97 -9.21 3.07
N GLY A 236 -7.78 -8.99 2.52
CA GLY A 236 -6.82 -8.05 3.08
C GLY A 236 -7.02 -6.65 2.53
N ALA A 237 -6.89 -5.65 3.39
CA ALA A 237 -6.75 -4.24 3.04
C ALA A 237 -5.41 -3.72 3.56
N HIS A 238 -4.88 -2.66 2.93
CA HIS A 238 -3.65 -2.03 3.40
C HIS A 238 -3.57 -0.55 3.01
N ASN A 239 -2.66 0.19 3.63
CA ASN A 239 -2.22 1.49 3.11
C ASN A 239 -1.01 1.29 2.19
N ASP A 240 -1.25 1.31 0.87
CA ASP A 240 -0.27 0.96 -0.15
C ASP A 240 1.00 1.83 -0.11
N SER A 241 0.85 3.15 0.01
CA SER A 241 1.99 4.07 0.05
C SER A 241 2.74 4.06 1.38
N ARG A 242 2.04 4.03 2.52
CA ARG A 242 2.69 3.89 3.85
C ARG A 242 3.45 2.58 3.95
N MET A 243 2.88 1.49 3.45
CA MET A 243 3.54 0.18 3.41
C MET A 243 4.85 0.26 2.61
N ASN A 244 4.81 0.84 1.42
CA ASN A 244 5.99 1.00 0.57
C ASN A 244 7.09 1.85 1.24
N VAL A 245 6.72 2.98 1.86
CA VAL A 245 7.66 3.82 2.61
C VAL A 245 8.26 3.03 3.76
N SER A 246 7.45 2.29 4.52
CA SER A 246 7.93 1.47 5.62
C SER A 246 8.90 0.38 5.16
N ILE A 247 8.65 -0.28 4.01
CA ILE A 247 9.57 -1.24 3.41
C ILE A 247 10.91 -0.56 3.07
N ALA A 248 10.89 0.58 2.36
CA ALA A 248 12.09 1.31 1.98
C ALA A 248 12.91 1.78 3.20
N MET A 249 12.24 2.32 4.22
CA MET A 249 12.89 2.76 5.45
C MET A 249 13.39 1.59 6.30
N THR A 250 12.72 0.44 6.25
CA THR A 250 13.19 -0.79 6.90
C THR A 250 14.43 -1.31 6.17
N ALA A 251 14.48 -1.28 4.83
CA ALA A 251 15.69 -1.63 4.08
C ALA A 251 16.87 -0.70 4.44
N ALA A 252 16.62 0.62 4.53
CA ALA A 252 17.61 1.58 4.97
C ALA A 252 18.12 1.30 6.40
N LEU A 253 17.22 0.88 7.29
CA LEU A 253 17.56 0.48 8.65
C LEU A 253 18.47 -0.76 8.69
N TYR A 254 18.20 -1.75 7.83
CA TYR A 254 19.06 -2.93 7.65
C TYR A 254 20.36 -2.65 6.88
N GLY A 255 20.63 -1.40 6.53
CA GLY A 255 21.91 -0.95 5.97
C GLY A 255 21.93 -0.72 4.46
N ALA A 256 20.81 -0.89 3.76
CA ALA A 256 20.72 -0.48 2.36
C ALA A 256 20.94 1.03 2.20
N THR A 257 21.61 1.43 1.12
CA THR A 257 21.66 2.84 0.72
C THR A 257 20.40 3.18 -0.06
N VAL A 258 19.50 3.96 0.52
CA VAL A 258 18.17 4.24 -0.05
C VAL A 258 18.02 5.74 -0.32
N VAL A 259 17.78 6.13 -1.57
CA VAL A 259 17.67 7.54 -1.97
C VAL A 259 16.49 7.75 -2.94
N ASN A 260 15.51 8.56 -2.52
CA ASN A 260 14.46 9.09 -3.39
C ASN A 260 14.91 10.41 -4.05
N HIS A 261 14.19 10.84 -5.07
CA HIS A 261 14.48 12.01 -5.90
C HIS A 261 15.87 11.93 -6.56
N ALA A 262 16.25 10.73 -7.01
CA ALA A 262 17.52 10.38 -7.62
C ALA A 262 17.29 9.61 -8.93
N GLU A 263 17.50 10.29 -10.05
CA GLU A 263 17.21 9.77 -11.39
C GLU A 263 18.41 9.04 -11.98
N VAL A 264 18.23 7.80 -12.45
CA VAL A 264 19.24 7.15 -13.31
C VAL A 264 19.19 7.77 -14.69
N THR A 265 20.31 8.35 -15.13
CA THR A 265 20.44 9.03 -16.42
C THR A 265 21.17 8.18 -17.47
N ASP A 266 22.07 7.29 -17.02
CA ASP A 266 22.84 6.43 -17.92
C ASP A 266 23.27 5.12 -17.23
N LEU A 267 23.49 4.07 -18.02
CA LEU A 267 24.01 2.77 -17.57
C LEU A 267 25.48 2.62 -17.99
N ILE A 268 26.32 2.11 -17.09
CA ILE A 268 27.76 2.01 -17.32
C ILE A 268 28.12 0.57 -17.66
N LYS A 269 28.71 0.37 -18.84
CA LYS A 269 29.27 -0.92 -19.29
C LYS A 269 30.79 -0.92 -19.17
N ASN A 270 31.36 -2.09 -18.87
CA ASN A 270 32.80 -2.32 -18.94
C ASN A 270 33.25 -2.64 -20.38
N ASP A 271 34.54 -2.87 -20.57
CA ASP A 271 35.13 -3.18 -21.89
C ASP A 271 34.61 -4.48 -22.52
N GLN A 272 34.01 -5.37 -21.72
CA GLN A 272 33.36 -6.61 -22.17
C GLN A 272 31.88 -6.41 -22.51
N GLY A 273 31.37 -5.17 -22.45
CA GLY A 273 29.97 -4.84 -22.69
C GLY A 273 29.02 -5.24 -21.57
N LYS A 274 29.53 -5.63 -20.38
CA LYS A 274 28.73 -5.99 -19.21
C LYS A 274 28.47 -4.79 -18.31
N LEU A 275 27.27 -4.70 -17.76
CA LEU A 275 26.90 -3.64 -16.81
C LEU A 275 27.73 -3.72 -15.54
N CYS A 276 28.18 -2.56 -15.05
CA CYS A 276 29.00 -2.43 -13.85
C CYS A 276 28.70 -1.15 -13.04
N GLY A 277 27.59 -0.48 -13.35
CA GLY A 277 27.19 0.73 -12.66
C GLY A 277 26.13 1.55 -13.40
N ALA A 278 25.83 2.71 -12.84
CA ALA A 278 24.93 3.70 -13.44
C ALA A 278 25.36 5.12 -13.05
N LYS A 279 24.90 6.10 -13.82
CA LYS A 279 24.98 7.53 -13.47
C LYS A 279 23.64 7.98 -12.92
N VAL A 280 23.68 8.77 -11.86
CA VAL A 280 22.50 9.23 -11.13
C VAL A 280 22.54 10.72 -10.88
N LYS A 281 21.43 11.40 -11.10
CA LYS A 281 21.25 12.83 -10.83
C LYS A 281 20.36 13.06 -9.61
N ASP A 282 20.83 13.86 -8.65
CA ASP A 282 20.02 14.31 -7.51
C ASP A 282 19.06 15.44 -7.94
N LEU A 283 17.77 15.13 -7.99
CA LEU A 283 16.74 16.08 -8.43
C LEU A 283 16.40 17.12 -7.35
N VAL A 284 16.62 16.81 -6.07
CA VAL A 284 16.37 17.76 -4.97
C VAL A 284 17.34 18.91 -5.04
N ALA A 285 18.63 18.63 -5.26
CA ALA A 285 19.64 19.66 -5.36
C ALA A 285 19.31 20.68 -6.46
N SER A 286 18.84 20.20 -7.63
CA SER A 286 18.40 21.06 -8.72
C SER A 286 17.22 21.95 -8.32
N LYS A 287 16.27 21.43 -7.53
CA LYS A 287 15.13 22.22 -7.05
C LYS A 287 15.53 23.27 -6.02
N ASP A 288 16.57 23.00 -5.23
CA ASP A 288 17.16 23.94 -4.27
C ASP A 288 18.12 24.96 -4.94
N GLY A 289 18.16 25.02 -6.27
CA GLY A 289 19.05 25.93 -7.01
C GLY A 289 20.54 25.55 -6.95
N ARG A 290 20.86 24.34 -6.49
CA ARG A 290 22.23 23.81 -6.43
C ARG A 290 22.53 23.02 -7.70
N SER A 291 23.63 23.35 -8.37
CA SER A 291 24.19 22.50 -9.41
C SER A 291 25.02 21.39 -8.74
N VAL A 292 24.73 20.14 -9.06
CA VAL A 292 25.44 18.97 -8.52
C VAL A 292 25.79 18.05 -9.67
N ASP A 293 27.04 17.59 -9.69
CA ASP A 293 27.53 16.63 -10.68
C ASP A 293 26.78 15.30 -10.57
N GLU A 294 26.70 14.57 -11.69
CA GLU A 294 26.16 13.22 -11.69
C GLU A 294 26.98 12.31 -10.77
N ILE A 295 26.26 11.54 -9.96
CA ILE A 295 26.82 10.54 -9.06
C ILE A 295 27.03 9.26 -9.86
N THR A 296 28.27 8.81 -9.96
CA THR A 296 28.57 7.48 -10.50
C THR A 296 28.42 6.46 -9.40
N ILE A 297 27.62 5.42 -9.65
CA ILE A 297 27.43 4.29 -8.74
C ILE A 297 28.03 3.04 -9.39
N ARG A 298 28.88 2.32 -8.65
CA ARG A 298 29.45 1.03 -9.08
C ARG A 298 28.73 -0.11 -8.38
N ALA A 299 28.34 -1.12 -9.16
CA ALA A 299 27.66 -2.30 -8.63
C ALA A 299 27.90 -3.52 -9.52
N LYS A 300 27.91 -4.71 -8.90
CA LYS A 300 28.06 -6.01 -9.58
C LYS A 300 26.83 -6.39 -10.39
N SER A 301 25.65 -6.10 -9.85
CA SER A 301 24.36 -6.37 -10.49
C SER A 301 23.50 -5.11 -10.53
N ILE A 302 22.83 -4.88 -11.67
CA ILE A 302 21.90 -3.76 -11.88
C ILE A 302 20.50 -4.34 -12.08
N ILE A 303 19.57 -3.92 -11.22
CA ILE A 303 18.21 -4.44 -11.16
C ILE A 303 17.21 -3.35 -11.57
N ASN A 304 16.42 -3.61 -12.60
CA ASN A 304 15.35 -2.74 -13.07
C ASN A 304 14.01 -3.14 -12.45
N CYS A 305 13.49 -2.29 -11.56
CA CYS A 305 12.21 -2.44 -10.87
C CYS A 305 11.30 -1.22 -11.11
N THR A 306 11.36 -0.62 -12.29
CA THR A 306 10.72 0.69 -12.59
C THR A 306 9.25 0.59 -13.03
N GLY A 307 8.59 -0.55 -12.79
CA GLY A 307 7.15 -0.73 -13.00
C GLY A 307 6.74 -0.37 -14.44
N PRO A 308 5.80 0.58 -14.66
CA PRO A 308 5.40 0.95 -16.02
C PRO A 308 6.54 1.59 -16.84
N PHE A 309 7.60 2.07 -16.21
CA PHE A 309 8.77 2.66 -16.87
C PHE A 309 9.86 1.64 -17.22
N THR A 310 9.61 0.34 -17.01
CA THR A 310 10.56 -0.76 -17.24
C THR A 310 11.30 -0.63 -18.57
N ASP A 311 10.57 -0.38 -19.66
CA ASP A 311 11.16 -0.32 -20.99
C ASP A 311 12.09 0.88 -21.21
N SER A 312 11.95 1.97 -20.44
CA SER A 312 12.85 3.12 -20.52
C SER A 312 14.28 2.75 -20.08
N ILE A 313 14.39 1.98 -19.00
CA ILE A 313 15.69 1.47 -18.52
C ILE A 313 16.21 0.35 -19.43
N ARG A 314 15.34 -0.52 -19.95
CA ARG A 314 15.76 -1.55 -20.91
C ARG A 314 16.33 -0.94 -22.20
N LYS A 315 15.72 0.13 -22.71
CA LYS A 315 16.21 0.88 -23.88
C LYS A 315 17.49 1.68 -23.61
N MET A 316 17.74 2.04 -22.35
CA MET A 316 19.02 2.61 -21.93
C MET A 316 20.15 1.58 -22.01
N ASP A 317 19.85 0.30 -21.76
CA ASP A 317 20.79 -0.80 -21.94
C ASP A 317 20.95 -1.21 -23.42
N ASP A 318 19.83 -1.44 -24.12
CA ASP A 318 19.79 -1.83 -25.53
C ASP A 318 18.62 -1.13 -26.26
N ARG A 319 18.96 -0.19 -27.15
CA ARG A 319 17.99 0.62 -27.89
C ARG A 319 17.09 -0.20 -28.82
N GLU A 320 17.55 -1.36 -29.27
CA GLU A 320 16.81 -2.21 -30.22
C GLU A 320 15.88 -3.20 -29.51
N CYS A 321 15.88 -3.22 -28.17
CA CYS A 321 15.01 -4.13 -27.42
C CYS A 321 13.52 -3.79 -27.63
N ARG A 322 12.70 -4.83 -27.77
CA ARG A 322 11.24 -4.67 -27.90
C ARG A 322 10.61 -4.35 -26.55
N ASP A 323 9.58 -3.51 -26.58
CA ASP A 323 8.77 -3.21 -25.39
C ASP A 323 8.09 -4.47 -24.86
N ILE A 324 8.21 -4.70 -23.56
CA ILE A 324 7.53 -5.79 -22.86
C ILE A 324 6.33 -5.29 -22.07
N VAL A 325 6.26 -3.99 -21.73
CA VAL A 325 5.16 -3.44 -20.96
C VAL A 325 3.98 -3.11 -21.88
N ALA A 326 2.79 -3.59 -21.52
CA ALA A 326 1.50 -3.23 -22.07
C ALA A 326 0.74 -2.38 -21.03
N PRO A 327 0.94 -1.06 -21.02
CA PRO A 327 0.38 -0.18 -19.99
C PRO A 327 -1.15 -0.09 -20.07
N ALA A 328 -1.80 -0.22 -18.91
CA ALA A 328 -3.25 -0.05 -18.78
C ALA A 328 -3.60 0.91 -17.64
N SER A 329 -4.48 1.88 -17.90
CA SER A 329 -5.01 2.83 -16.93
C SER A 329 -6.12 2.19 -16.09
N GLY A 330 -6.08 2.45 -14.79
CA GLY A 330 -7.14 2.14 -13.85
C GLY A 330 -7.50 3.35 -13.02
N VAL A 331 -8.76 3.78 -13.11
CA VAL A 331 -9.29 4.93 -12.38
C VAL A 331 -10.00 4.48 -11.11
N HIS A 332 -9.90 5.31 -10.07
CA HIS A 332 -10.67 5.22 -8.84
C HIS A 332 -11.18 6.60 -8.45
N VAL A 333 -12.27 6.63 -7.68
CA VAL A 333 -12.82 7.85 -7.07
C VAL A 333 -12.94 7.69 -5.56
N ILE A 334 -12.82 8.80 -4.84
CA ILE A 334 -13.22 8.91 -3.43
C ILE A 334 -14.55 9.62 -3.33
N LEU A 335 -15.44 9.01 -2.55
CA LEU A 335 -16.73 9.55 -2.15
C LEU A 335 -16.72 9.80 -0.62
N PRO A 336 -17.68 10.60 -0.11
CA PRO A 336 -17.95 10.71 1.31
C PRO A 336 -18.12 9.34 1.97
N GLY A 337 -17.61 9.20 3.20
CA GLY A 337 -17.60 7.91 3.91
C GLY A 337 -18.97 7.33 4.20
N TYR A 338 -20.04 8.12 4.09
CA TYR A 338 -21.39 7.64 4.26
C TYR A 338 -21.90 6.80 3.07
N PHE A 339 -21.13 6.58 1.99
CA PHE A 339 -21.50 5.70 0.87
C PHE A 339 -21.08 4.22 1.06
N SER A 340 -20.32 3.91 2.11
CA SER A 340 -19.97 2.53 2.51
C SER A 340 -19.97 2.38 4.03
N PRO A 341 -20.37 1.23 4.60
CA PRO A 341 -20.20 0.98 6.03
C PRO A 341 -18.72 1.09 6.43
N GLY A 342 -18.43 1.75 7.56
CA GLY A 342 -17.05 2.03 7.97
C GLY A 342 -16.16 0.80 8.25
N LYS A 343 -16.74 -0.41 8.31
CA LYS A 343 -16.02 -1.66 8.59
C LYS A 343 -16.30 -2.79 7.59
N MET A 344 -17.02 -2.52 6.50
CA MET A 344 -17.37 -3.54 5.52
C MET A 344 -17.38 -2.95 4.11
N GLY A 345 -16.66 -3.59 3.20
CA GLY A 345 -16.69 -3.27 1.78
C GLY A 345 -17.84 -3.97 1.06
N LEU A 346 -18.07 -3.60 -0.19
CA LEU A 346 -18.97 -4.28 -1.12
C LEU A 346 -18.17 -4.67 -2.38
N ILE A 347 -18.63 -5.71 -3.07
CA ILE A 347 -18.15 -6.08 -4.40
C ILE A 347 -19.34 -6.28 -5.34
N ASP A 348 -19.21 -5.72 -6.53
CA ASP A 348 -20.01 -6.08 -7.70
C ASP A 348 -19.17 -7.01 -8.56
N PRO A 349 -19.52 -8.30 -8.66
CA PRO A 349 -18.75 -9.27 -9.42
C PRO A 349 -18.99 -9.18 -10.93
N SER A 350 -19.97 -8.40 -11.40
CA SER A 350 -20.39 -8.37 -12.79
C SER A 350 -21.09 -7.04 -13.12
N THR A 351 -20.28 -6.01 -13.36
CA THR A 351 -20.72 -4.69 -13.84
C THR A 351 -21.40 -4.77 -15.21
N SER A 352 -21.95 -3.64 -15.69
CA SER A 352 -22.59 -3.52 -17.01
C SER A 352 -21.77 -4.06 -18.20
N ASP A 353 -20.45 -4.13 -18.06
CA ASP A 353 -19.51 -4.64 -19.07
C ASP A 353 -18.71 -5.89 -18.62
N GLY A 354 -19.14 -6.57 -17.54
CA GLY A 354 -18.53 -7.82 -17.06
C GLY A 354 -17.22 -7.66 -16.28
N ARG A 355 -16.90 -6.43 -15.85
CA ARG A 355 -15.82 -6.13 -14.90
C ARG A 355 -16.29 -6.30 -13.46
N VAL A 356 -15.40 -5.98 -12.54
CA VAL A 356 -15.63 -6.04 -11.09
C VAL A 356 -15.37 -4.65 -10.54
N ILE A 357 -16.29 -4.14 -9.74
CA ILE A 357 -16.10 -2.88 -9.00
C ILE A 357 -16.17 -3.14 -7.49
N PHE A 358 -15.33 -2.44 -6.75
CA PHE A 358 -15.29 -2.43 -5.30
C PHE A 358 -15.70 -1.08 -4.77
N PHE A 359 -16.27 -1.08 -3.57
CA PHE A 359 -16.79 0.05 -2.81
C PHE A 359 -16.30 -0.24 -1.39
N LEU A 360 -15.20 0.40 -0.98
CA LEU A 360 -14.51 0.02 0.24
C LEU A 360 -14.43 1.20 1.20
N PRO A 361 -14.61 0.99 2.51
CA PRO A 361 -14.26 2.02 3.49
C PRO A 361 -12.73 2.21 3.48
N TRP A 362 -12.29 3.46 3.42
CA TRP A 362 -10.88 3.81 3.42
C TRP A 362 -10.64 5.17 4.08
N GLN A 363 -9.96 5.17 5.23
CA GLN A 363 -9.57 6.38 6.00
C GLN A 363 -10.70 7.40 6.22
N GLY A 364 -11.90 6.93 6.59
CA GLY A 364 -13.07 7.79 6.83
C GLY A 364 -13.89 8.14 5.58
N ASN A 365 -13.45 7.66 4.40
CA ASN A 365 -14.09 7.87 3.11
C ASN A 365 -14.48 6.53 2.45
N THR A 366 -15.09 6.59 1.27
CA THR A 366 -15.39 5.43 0.42
C THR A 366 -14.56 5.48 -0.85
N ILE A 367 -13.73 4.47 -1.10
CA ILE A 367 -13.07 4.28 -2.40
C ILE A 367 -13.96 3.44 -3.31
N ALA A 368 -14.18 3.91 -4.55
CA ALA A 368 -14.88 3.15 -5.59
C ALA A 368 -14.01 2.97 -6.84
N GLY A 369 -13.98 1.76 -7.39
CA GLY A 369 -13.19 1.43 -8.58
C GLY A 369 -13.02 -0.07 -8.82
N THR A 370 -12.47 -0.49 -9.96
CA THR A 370 -11.66 0.34 -10.88
C THR A 370 -11.98 0.05 -12.35
N THR A 371 -11.57 0.97 -13.22
CA THR A 371 -11.60 0.77 -14.67
C THR A 371 -10.36 0.04 -15.17
N ASP A 372 -10.40 -0.34 -16.45
CA ASP A 372 -9.27 -0.96 -17.15
C ASP A 372 -9.33 -0.56 -18.63
N SER A 373 -8.31 0.15 -19.10
CA SER A 373 -8.22 0.62 -20.49
C SER A 373 -6.77 0.77 -20.91
N PRO A 374 -6.40 0.43 -22.16
CA PRO A 374 -5.06 0.72 -22.68
C PRO A 374 -4.71 2.19 -22.49
N SER A 375 -3.45 2.47 -22.14
CA SER A 375 -2.98 3.82 -21.84
C SER A 375 -1.59 4.06 -22.40
N THR A 376 -1.17 5.32 -22.47
CA THR A 376 0.24 5.68 -22.61
C THR A 376 0.89 5.82 -21.24
N ILE A 377 2.22 5.69 -21.20
CA ILE A 377 2.99 5.91 -19.96
C ILE A 377 3.11 7.42 -19.71
N SER A 378 2.77 7.83 -18.50
CA SER A 378 2.97 9.20 -18.01
C SER A 378 3.29 9.17 -16.51
N ALA A 379 3.94 10.22 -16.00
CA ALA A 379 4.30 10.32 -14.58
C ALA A 379 3.05 10.47 -13.69
N ASN A 380 2.14 11.37 -14.10
CA ASN A 380 0.91 11.70 -13.39
C ASN A 380 -0.28 11.52 -14.34
N PRO A 381 -0.71 10.28 -14.64
CA PRO A 381 -1.86 10.04 -15.50
C PRO A 381 -3.12 10.66 -14.90
N LEU A 382 -3.89 11.34 -15.76
CA LEU A 382 -5.14 11.98 -15.36
C LEU A 382 -6.29 10.95 -15.37
N PRO A 383 -7.20 10.97 -14.38
CA PRO A 383 -8.45 10.22 -14.48
C PRO A 383 -9.35 10.85 -15.54
N ASP A 384 -9.84 10.06 -16.50
CA ASP A 384 -10.77 10.55 -17.51
C ASP A 384 -12.21 10.62 -16.97
N GLU A 385 -12.96 11.64 -17.41
CA GLU A 385 -14.31 11.90 -16.92
C GLU A 385 -15.29 10.75 -17.25
N LYS A 386 -15.10 10.08 -18.39
CA LYS A 386 -15.92 8.92 -18.78
C LYS A 386 -15.77 7.76 -17.79
N SER A 387 -14.55 7.47 -17.34
CA SER A 387 -14.30 6.49 -16.29
C SER A 387 -14.94 6.89 -14.96
N ILE A 388 -14.88 8.18 -14.59
CA ILE A 388 -15.51 8.68 -13.37
C ILE A 388 -17.03 8.50 -13.44
N GLU A 389 -17.68 8.99 -14.49
CA GLU A 389 -19.14 8.85 -14.68
C GLU A 389 -19.58 7.38 -14.69
N TRP A 390 -18.81 6.50 -15.33
CA TRP A 390 -19.08 5.06 -15.33
C TRP A 390 -19.02 4.48 -13.91
N ILE A 391 -17.99 4.80 -13.12
CA ILE A 391 -17.89 4.34 -11.72
C ILE A 391 -19.11 4.80 -10.92
N LEU A 392 -19.51 6.08 -11.05
CA LEU A 392 -20.66 6.62 -10.32
C LEU A 392 -21.97 5.93 -10.73
N SER A 393 -22.14 5.61 -12.01
CA SER A 393 -23.29 4.85 -12.51
C SER A 393 -23.36 3.45 -11.91
N GLU A 394 -22.25 2.71 -11.89
CA GLU A 394 -22.22 1.36 -11.30
C GLU A 394 -22.47 1.41 -9.78
N VAL A 395 -21.91 2.39 -9.08
CA VAL A 395 -22.17 2.61 -7.65
C VAL A 395 -23.67 2.86 -7.41
N GLY A 396 -24.30 3.70 -8.23
CA GLY A 396 -25.72 4.03 -8.12
C GLY A 396 -26.66 2.83 -8.23
N HIS A 397 -26.29 1.77 -8.95
CA HIS A 397 -27.12 0.57 -9.10
C HIS A 397 -27.32 -0.22 -7.79
N TYR A 398 -26.39 -0.08 -6.85
CA TYR A 398 -26.42 -0.78 -5.56
C TYR A 398 -27.01 0.05 -4.42
N LEU A 399 -27.16 1.35 -4.62
CA LEU A 399 -27.69 2.25 -3.60
C LEU A 399 -29.22 2.32 -3.66
N ALA A 400 -29.84 2.57 -2.51
CA ALA A 400 -31.27 2.84 -2.44
C ALA A 400 -31.63 4.06 -3.32
N PRO A 401 -32.81 4.09 -3.98
CA PRO A 401 -33.16 5.14 -4.95
C PRO A 401 -33.08 6.58 -4.41
N GLU A 402 -33.28 6.77 -3.10
CA GLU A 402 -33.16 8.06 -2.41
C GLU A 402 -31.70 8.52 -2.23
N ILE A 403 -30.75 7.58 -2.28
CA ILE A 403 -29.31 7.81 -2.14
C ILE A 403 -28.69 8.02 -3.52
N ASN A 404 -28.86 9.24 -4.01
CA ASN A 404 -28.27 9.65 -5.29
C ASN A 404 -26.77 9.92 -5.14
N VAL A 405 -25.95 9.24 -5.93
CA VAL A 405 -24.52 9.55 -6.15
C VAL A 405 -24.37 10.46 -7.37
N ARG A 406 -23.55 11.50 -7.27
CA ARG A 406 -23.38 12.53 -8.29
C ARG A 406 -21.90 12.83 -8.52
N ARG A 407 -21.58 13.47 -9.64
CA ARG A 407 -20.21 13.93 -9.92
C ARG A 407 -19.65 14.89 -8.86
N GLY A 408 -20.52 15.70 -8.25
CA GLY A 408 -20.16 16.58 -7.14
C GLY A 408 -19.83 15.82 -5.85
N ASP A 409 -20.20 14.56 -5.69
CA ASP A 409 -19.81 13.78 -4.50
C ASP A 409 -18.34 13.29 -4.58
N VAL A 410 -17.67 13.47 -5.72
CA VAL A 410 -16.28 13.02 -5.89
C VAL A 410 -15.31 14.01 -5.23
N LEU A 411 -14.67 13.57 -4.15
CA LEU A 411 -13.71 14.38 -3.37
C LEU A 411 -12.30 14.33 -3.96
N ALA A 412 -11.95 13.21 -4.58
CA ALA A 412 -10.70 13.00 -5.31
C ALA A 412 -10.90 11.89 -6.35
N ALA A 413 -10.13 11.91 -7.42
CA ALA A 413 -10.06 10.84 -8.40
C ALA A 413 -8.62 10.68 -8.88
N TRP A 414 -8.16 9.46 -9.12
CA TRP A 414 -6.81 9.25 -9.65
C TRP A 414 -6.82 8.15 -10.70
N SER A 415 -5.82 8.18 -11.58
CA SER A 415 -5.49 7.05 -12.46
C SER A 415 -4.15 6.44 -12.06
N GLY A 416 -4.04 5.11 -12.08
CA GLY A 416 -2.79 4.38 -12.00
C GLY A 416 -2.50 3.60 -13.28
N ILE A 417 -1.22 3.45 -13.65
CA ILE A 417 -0.81 2.63 -14.80
C ILE A 417 -0.37 1.26 -14.31
N ARG A 418 -1.09 0.21 -14.73
CA ARG A 418 -0.74 -1.19 -14.49
C ARG A 418 0.40 -1.60 -15.44
N PRO A 419 1.53 -2.11 -14.93
CA PRO A 419 2.62 -2.60 -15.76
C PRO A 419 2.34 -4.04 -16.21
N LEU A 420 1.35 -4.26 -17.07
CA LEU A 420 1.12 -5.62 -17.61
C LEU A 420 2.30 -5.98 -18.50
N VAL A 421 2.78 -7.22 -18.45
CA VAL A 421 4.01 -7.62 -19.15
C VAL A 421 3.72 -8.71 -20.16
N LYS A 422 4.37 -8.63 -21.32
CA LYS A 422 4.44 -9.69 -22.34
C LYS A 422 5.75 -10.45 -22.17
N ASP A 423 5.72 -11.77 -22.35
CA ASP A 423 6.93 -12.57 -22.31
C ASP A 423 7.71 -12.35 -23.63
N PRO A 424 8.94 -11.81 -23.59
CA PRO A 424 9.75 -11.60 -24.80
C PRO A 424 10.16 -12.90 -25.48
N LYS A 425 10.11 -14.04 -24.78
CA LYS A 425 10.50 -15.38 -25.27
C LYS A 425 9.30 -16.19 -25.78
N ALA A 426 8.07 -15.72 -25.58
CA ALA A 426 6.88 -16.42 -26.03
C ALA A 426 6.71 -16.37 -27.55
N LYS A 427 6.35 -17.51 -28.15
CA LYS A 427 6.06 -17.62 -29.60
C LYS A 427 4.82 -16.82 -30.03
N ASN A 428 3.90 -16.55 -29.10
CA ASN A 428 2.73 -15.72 -29.31
C ASN A 428 2.88 -14.41 -28.53
N THR A 429 3.13 -13.33 -29.25
CA THR A 429 3.47 -11.99 -28.69
C THR A 429 2.28 -11.27 -28.03
N GLU A 430 1.09 -11.90 -28.03
CA GLU A 430 -0.13 -11.34 -27.45
C GLU A 430 -0.45 -11.86 -26.04
N SER A 431 0.15 -12.98 -25.60
CA SER A 431 -0.16 -13.54 -24.28
C SER A 431 0.56 -12.79 -23.16
N LEU A 432 -0.20 -12.05 -22.35
CA LEU A 432 0.28 -11.38 -21.16
C LEU A 432 0.70 -12.38 -20.07
N VAL A 433 1.85 -12.13 -19.46
CA VAL A 433 2.31 -12.81 -18.25
C VAL A 433 1.36 -12.42 -17.11
N ARG A 434 0.68 -13.41 -16.53
CA ARG A 434 -0.29 -13.19 -15.45
C ARG A 434 0.36 -12.98 -14.07
N ASN A 435 1.60 -13.44 -13.93
CA ASN A 435 2.43 -13.24 -12.74
C ASN A 435 3.38 -12.06 -12.97
N HIS A 436 4.64 -12.21 -12.55
CA HIS A 436 5.72 -11.29 -12.83
C HIS A 436 6.74 -11.97 -13.77
N LEU A 437 7.59 -11.17 -14.38
CA LEU A 437 8.67 -11.58 -15.26
C LEU A 437 10.01 -11.23 -14.59
N ILE A 438 10.93 -12.20 -14.58
CA ILE A 438 12.34 -11.99 -14.32
C ILE A 438 13.09 -12.32 -15.61
N ASP A 439 13.79 -11.34 -16.17
CA ASP A 439 14.58 -11.49 -17.40
C ASP A 439 15.94 -10.82 -17.25
N ILE A 440 16.97 -11.40 -17.85
CA ILE A 440 18.35 -10.91 -17.77
C ILE A 440 18.84 -10.64 -19.19
N SER A 441 19.23 -9.39 -19.46
CA SER A 441 19.73 -8.99 -20.77
C SER A 441 21.15 -9.55 -21.02
N PRO A 442 21.61 -9.60 -22.29
CA PRO A 442 22.98 -10.03 -22.60
C PRO A 442 24.08 -9.22 -21.90
N SER A 443 23.84 -7.94 -21.58
CA SER A 443 24.78 -7.09 -20.85
C SER A 443 24.72 -7.30 -19.33
N GLY A 444 23.72 -8.02 -18.81
CA GLY A 444 23.50 -8.22 -17.39
C GLY A 444 22.56 -7.20 -16.74
N LEU A 445 21.54 -6.71 -17.44
CA LEU A 445 20.44 -5.99 -16.80
C LEU A 445 19.39 -7.00 -16.32
N LEU A 446 19.22 -7.16 -15.01
CA LEU A 446 18.14 -7.99 -14.47
C LEU A 446 16.87 -7.14 -14.34
N THR A 447 15.80 -7.52 -15.02
CA THR A 447 14.51 -6.83 -14.98
C THR A 447 13.49 -7.67 -14.20
N CYS A 448 12.89 -7.06 -13.18
CA CYS A 448 11.72 -7.61 -12.47
C CYS A 448 10.50 -6.73 -12.76
N ALA A 449 9.57 -7.23 -13.57
CA ALA A 449 8.43 -6.46 -14.07
C ALA A 449 7.10 -7.22 -13.95
N GLY A 450 5.98 -6.49 -13.94
CA GLY A 450 4.65 -7.08 -13.78
C GLY A 450 4.28 -7.35 -12.33
N GLY A 451 3.55 -8.43 -12.10
CA GLY A 451 3.10 -8.83 -10.77
C GLY A 451 2.05 -7.91 -10.15
N LYS A 452 1.86 -8.04 -8.83
CA LYS A 452 0.84 -7.35 -8.05
C LYS A 452 1.42 -6.87 -6.73
N TRP A 453 0.74 -5.91 -6.11
CA TRP A 453 1.08 -5.49 -4.74
C TRP A 453 1.08 -6.71 -3.81
N THR A 454 0.03 -7.55 -3.80
CA THR A 454 -0.07 -8.73 -2.94
C THR A 454 1.16 -9.66 -2.99
N THR A 455 1.82 -9.79 -4.15
CA THR A 455 2.93 -10.74 -4.34
C THR A 455 4.31 -10.06 -4.32
N TYR A 456 4.42 -8.80 -3.89
CA TYR A 456 5.68 -8.04 -3.99
C TYR A 456 6.86 -8.72 -3.28
N ARG A 457 6.62 -9.38 -2.13
CA ARG A 457 7.67 -10.03 -1.32
C ARG A 457 8.19 -11.28 -2.01
N GLN A 458 7.30 -12.09 -2.58
CA GLN A 458 7.67 -13.22 -3.42
C GLN A 458 8.47 -12.76 -4.65
N MET A 459 8.00 -11.71 -5.33
CA MET A 459 8.71 -11.13 -6.47
C MET A 459 10.13 -10.68 -6.09
N ALA A 460 10.27 -10.10 -4.89
CA ALA A 460 11.57 -9.71 -4.35
C ALA A 460 12.47 -10.92 -4.09
N GLU A 461 11.94 -11.96 -3.44
CA GLU A 461 12.64 -13.22 -3.17
C GLU A 461 13.20 -13.85 -4.45
N GLU A 462 12.34 -14.05 -5.46
CA GLU A 462 12.74 -14.66 -6.74
C GLU A 462 13.74 -13.77 -7.50
N CYS A 463 13.60 -12.45 -7.44
CA CYS A 463 14.51 -11.49 -8.07
C CYS A 463 15.91 -11.53 -7.45
N VAL A 464 16.00 -11.56 -6.12
CA VAL A 464 17.28 -11.63 -5.40
C VAL A 464 17.93 -13.01 -5.60
N ASP A 465 17.14 -14.09 -5.62
CA ASP A 465 17.64 -15.44 -5.94
C ASP A 465 18.27 -15.49 -7.33
N ALA A 466 17.58 -14.93 -8.34
CA ALA A 466 18.10 -14.85 -9.70
C ALA A 466 19.39 -14.02 -9.79
N ALA A 467 19.46 -12.90 -9.05
CA ALA A 467 20.67 -12.08 -9.00
C ALA A 467 21.85 -12.81 -8.32
N ILE A 468 21.59 -13.53 -7.22
CA ILE A 468 22.62 -14.33 -6.54
C ILE A 468 23.19 -15.38 -7.49
N GLN A 469 22.32 -16.08 -8.22
CA GLN A 469 22.71 -17.12 -9.16
C GLN A 469 23.50 -16.57 -10.35
N GLU A 470 23.01 -15.50 -11.00
CA GLU A 470 23.63 -14.95 -12.21
C GLU A 470 24.98 -14.30 -11.93
N TYR A 471 25.09 -13.52 -10.85
CA TYR A 471 26.28 -12.71 -10.55
C TYR A 471 27.22 -13.36 -9.52
N GLY A 472 26.90 -14.58 -9.05
CA GLY A 472 27.69 -15.26 -8.02
C GLY A 472 27.82 -14.44 -6.74
N LEU A 473 26.75 -13.75 -6.35
CA LEU A 473 26.76 -12.95 -5.12
C LEU A 473 26.85 -13.88 -3.91
N ASN A 474 27.45 -13.40 -2.83
CA ASN A 474 27.68 -14.21 -1.62
C ASN A 474 26.89 -13.63 -0.44
N PRO A 475 25.61 -14.03 -0.27
CA PRO A 475 24.85 -13.72 0.94
C PRO A 475 25.60 -14.11 2.20
N LYS A 476 25.39 -13.36 3.28
CA LYS A 476 26.05 -13.57 4.57
C LYS A 476 25.06 -13.39 5.70
N SER A 477 25.26 -14.15 6.77
CA SER A 477 24.49 -13.93 7.99
C SER A 477 24.68 -12.51 8.53
N VAL A 478 23.58 -11.88 8.93
CA VAL A 478 23.56 -10.54 9.52
C VAL A 478 23.58 -10.70 11.04
N THR A 479 24.78 -10.79 11.62
CA THR A 479 24.97 -11.12 13.04
C THR A 479 24.60 -9.98 14.00
N ASN A 480 24.69 -8.73 13.54
CA ASN A 480 24.38 -7.52 14.32
C ASN A 480 23.21 -6.77 13.70
N ALA A 481 22.12 -7.48 13.43
CA ALA A 481 20.92 -6.89 12.86
C ALA A 481 20.37 -5.76 13.77
N PRO A 482 19.90 -4.65 13.20
CA PRO A 482 19.23 -3.61 13.98
C PRO A 482 17.97 -4.19 14.64
N ARG A 483 17.77 -3.88 15.93
CA ARG A 483 16.51 -4.19 16.63
C ARG A 483 15.44 -3.18 16.22
N VAL A 484 14.64 -3.50 15.22
CA VAL A 484 13.56 -2.65 14.70
C VAL A 484 12.59 -2.24 15.83
N SER A 485 12.35 -3.14 16.78
CA SER A 485 11.56 -2.87 17.99
C SER A 485 12.17 -1.82 18.93
N GLY A 486 13.49 -1.66 18.91
CA GLY A 486 14.23 -0.77 19.82
C GLY A 486 14.32 -1.27 21.27
N THR A 487 13.97 -2.54 21.53
CA THR A 487 13.97 -3.13 22.87
C THR A 487 14.70 -4.48 22.93
N GLU A 488 15.28 -4.78 24.09
CA GLU A 488 15.89 -6.08 24.39
C GLU A 488 14.89 -7.10 24.95
N MET A 489 13.67 -6.66 25.28
CA MET A 489 12.66 -7.52 25.92
C MET A 489 12.09 -8.59 25.00
N ILE A 490 12.22 -8.42 23.68
CA ILE A 490 11.77 -9.38 22.68
C ILE A 490 12.87 -9.65 21.67
N ASP A 491 12.78 -10.82 21.03
CA ASP A 491 13.46 -11.10 19.78
C ASP A 491 12.56 -10.62 18.63
N ASP A 492 13.13 -9.88 17.67
CA ASP A 492 12.41 -9.43 16.47
C ASP A 492 12.10 -10.62 15.52
N GLY A 493 12.69 -11.80 15.78
CA GLY A 493 12.19 -13.10 15.36
C GLY A 493 12.71 -13.64 14.03
N ALA A 494 13.39 -12.81 13.22
CA ALA A 494 13.98 -13.23 11.95
C ALA A 494 15.44 -13.70 12.15
N ILE A 495 15.72 -14.96 11.81
CA ILE A 495 17.09 -15.53 11.86
C ILE A 495 17.78 -15.23 10.53
N LEU A 496 18.52 -14.12 10.46
CA LEU A 496 19.17 -13.65 9.23
C LEU A 496 20.46 -14.42 8.94
N ASP A 497 20.32 -15.62 8.38
CA ASP A 497 21.42 -16.55 8.06
C ASP A 497 21.99 -16.41 6.63
N GLY A 498 21.46 -15.47 5.84
CA GLY A 498 21.80 -15.28 4.43
C GLY A 498 20.74 -15.85 3.45
N THR A 499 19.74 -16.56 3.96
CA THR A 499 18.55 -16.97 3.19
C THR A 499 17.43 -15.94 3.28
N CYS A 500 16.41 -16.04 2.42
CA CYS A 500 15.24 -15.19 2.47
C CYS A 500 14.45 -15.40 3.77
N GLN A 501 14.35 -14.35 4.59
CA GLN A 501 13.58 -14.38 5.84
C GLN A 501 12.57 -13.24 5.92
N THR A 502 12.30 -12.57 4.80
CA THR A 502 11.45 -11.37 4.73
C THR A 502 10.02 -11.61 5.23
N HIS A 503 9.52 -12.84 5.15
CA HIS A 503 8.21 -13.24 5.70
C HIS A 503 8.14 -13.14 7.24
N LYS A 504 9.28 -13.07 7.93
CA LYS A 504 9.39 -12.86 9.39
C LYS A 504 9.94 -11.49 9.77
N VAL A 505 10.51 -10.75 8.82
CA VAL A 505 11.05 -9.41 9.07
C VAL A 505 9.89 -8.43 9.24
N ARG A 506 9.68 -7.98 10.47
CA ARG A 506 8.69 -6.97 10.79
C ARG A 506 9.17 -5.58 10.40
N LEU A 507 8.28 -4.80 9.80
CA LEU A 507 8.59 -3.45 9.34
C LEU A 507 8.65 -2.45 10.51
N ILE A 508 9.27 -1.31 10.26
CA ILE A 508 9.23 -0.15 11.17
C ILE A 508 7.76 0.16 11.54
N GLY A 509 7.48 0.32 12.84
CA GLY A 509 6.14 0.54 13.37
C GLY A 509 5.46 -0.72 13.93
N ALA A 510 5.87 -1.91 13.50
CA ALA A 510 5.09 -3.12 13.73
C ALA A 510 5.15 -3.69 15.16
N HIS A 511 6.28 -3.57 15.86
CA HIS A 511 6.56 -4.35 17.07
C HIS A 511 5.75 -3.92 18.28
N GLY A 512 5.56 -2.61 18.45
CA GLY A 512 4.75 -2.06 19.53
C GLY A 512 3.31 -1.75 19.16
N PHE A 513 2.83 -2.15 17.97
CA PHE A 513 1.44 -1.93 17.60
C PHE A 513 0.49 -2.80 18.42
N SER A 514 -0.59 -2.18 18.90
CA SER A 514 -1.76 -2.87 19.44
C SER A 514 -3.03 -2.08 19.13
N ASN A 515 -4.17 -2.76 19.13
CA ASN A 515 -5.48 -2.13 18.90
C ASN A 515 -5.84 -1.09 19.98
N THR A 516 -5.11 -1.08 21.09
CA THR A 516 -5.30 -0.17 22.23
C THR A 516 -4.19 0.88 22.35
N LEU A 517 -3.19 0.89 21.47
CA LEU A 517 -2.03 1.80 21.53
C LEU A 517 -2.45 3.29 21.49
N PHE A 518 -3.58 3.60 20.87
CA PHE A 518 -4.08 4.98 20.81
C PHE A 518 -4.44 5.54 22.20
N ILE A 519 -4.82 4.68 23.15
CA ILE A 519 -5.21 5.08 24.51
C ILE A 519 -4.04 5.73 25.26
N PRO A 520 -2.88 5.05 25.44
CA PRO A 520 -1.76 5.67 26.14
C PRO A 520 -1.18 6.85 25.33
N LEU A 521 -1.30 6.86 24.00
CA LEU A 521 -0.92 8.03 23.19
C LEU A 521 -1.72 9.29 23.58
N ILE A 522 -3.05 9.15 23.77
CA ILE A 522 -3.91 10.23 24.27
C ILE A 522 -3.51 10.61 25.69
N GLN A 523 -3.29 9.64 26.58
CA GLN A 523 -2.96 9.89 27.99
C GLN A 523 -1.64 10.64 28.17
N HIS A 524 -0.64 10.37 27.33
CA HIS A 524 0.68 11.01 27.43
C HIS A 524 0.78 12.35 26.68
N PHE A 525 0.08 12.52 25.55
CA PHE A 525 0.24 13.71 24.71
C PHE A 525 -1.00 14.61 24.62
N GLY A 526 -2.16 14.14 25.08
CA GLY A 526 -3.42 14.89 25.00
C GLY A 526 -3.88 15.17 23.56
N VAL A 527 -3.55 14.28 22.62
CA VAL A 527 -4.03 14.33 21.22
C VAL A 527 -5.49 13.87 21.12
N GLU A 528 -6.22 14.30 20.09
CA GLU A 528 -7.61 13.86 19.87
C GLU A 528 -7.70 12.36 19.58
N THR A 529 -8.84 11.74 19.91
CA THR A 529 -9.03 10.29 19.74
C THR A 529 -8.87 9.83 18.29
N GLU A 530 -9.42 10.57 17.33
CA GLU A 530 -9.30 10.23 15.91
C GLU A 530 -7.86 10.35 15.41
N VAL A 531 -7.17 11.42 15.82
CA VAL A 531 -5.75 11.64 15.55
C VAL A 531 -4.93 10.49 16.13
N ALA A 532 -5.16 10.12 17.39
CA ALA A 532 -4.42 9.04 18.04
C ALA A 532 -4.58 7.71 17.30
N LYS A 533 -5.80 7.35 16.90
CA LYS A 533 -6.07 6.14 16.11
C LYS A 533 -5.34 6.18 14.77
N HIS A 534 -5.50 7.29 14.02
CA HIS A 534 -4.81 7.51 12.75
C HIS A 534 -3.29 7.34 12.89
N LEU A 535 -2.69 7.97 13.91
CA LEU A 535 -1.24 7.88 14.13
C LEU A 535 -0.81 6.43 14.42
N THR A 536 -1.56 5.70 15.23
CA THR A 536 -1.24 4.29 15.52
C THR A 536 -1.44 3.36 14.34
N GLU A 537 -2.43 3.62 13.49
CA GLU A 537 -2.69 2.85 12.26
C GLU A 537 -1.70 3.23 11.14
N SER A 538 -1.13 4.45 11.15
CA SER A 538 -0.20 4.90 10.10
C SER A 538 1.28 4.71 10.45
N TYR A 539 1.64 4.73 11.73
CA TYR A 539 3.02 4.71 12.21
C TYR A 539 3.30 3.61 13.24
N GLY A 540 2.26 2.91 13.72
CA GLY A 540 2.42 1.88 14.75
C GLY A 540 3.11 2.44 16.00
N ASP A 541 4.16 1.78 16.46
CA ASP A 541 4.97 2.25 17.59
C ASP A 541 5.76 3.54 17.34
N ARG A 542 5.90 3.99 16.08
CA ARG A 542 6.51 5.28 15.76
C ARG A 542 5.56 6.46 16.01
N ALA A 543 4.28 6.18 16.28
CA ALA A 543 3.30 7.18 16.69
C ALA A 543 3.75 7.97 17.93
N TRP A 544 4.55 7.35 18.82
CA TRP A 544 5.17 8.03 19.96
C TRP A 544 6.05 9.22 19.53
N THR A 545 6.92 8.99 18.55
CA THR A 545 7.80 10.03 18.00
C THR A 545 6.98 11.09 17.27
N VAL A 546 5.98 10.68 16.48
CA VAL A 546 5.12 11.62 15.75
C VAL A 546 4.34 12.53 16.70
N ALA A 547 3.72 11.97 17.74
CA ALA A 547 3.00 12.74 18.75
C ALA A 547 3.93 13.69 19.50
N ALA A 548 5.18 13.28 19.80
CA ALA A 548 6.16 14.16 20.42
C ALA A 548 6.58 15.35 19.53
N LEU A 549 6.59 15.16 18.20
CA LEU A 549 6.91 16.20 17.21
C LEU A 549 5.75 17.17 16.92
N CYS A 550 4.54 16.86 17.38
CA CYS A 550 3.39 17.75 17.25
C CYS A 550 3.55 18.99 18.13
N LYS A 551 3.12 20.17 17.66
CA LYS A 551 3.17 21.41 18.43
C LYS A 551 2.11 21.40 19.56
N LEU A 552 2.42 22.03 20.70
CA LEU A 552 1.43 22.31 21.75
C LEU A 552 0.37 23.29 21.24
N THR A 553 -0.87 23.11 21.66
CA THR A 553 -1.96 24.03 21.32
C THR A 553 -2.35 24.88 22.52
N ASP A 554 -3.00 26.03 22.26
CA ASP A 554 -3.55 26.91 23.29
C ASP A 554 -4.98 26.50 23.74
N LYS A 555 -5.43 25.29 23.36
CA LYS A 555 -6.76 24.78 23.70
C LYS A 555 -6.69 23.88 24.93
N ARG A 556 -7.82 23.79 25.66
CA ARG A 556 -7.98 22.79 26.75
C ARG A 556 -7.78 21.35 26.23
N PHE A 557 -8.30 21.08 25.04
CA PHE A 557 -8.13 19.83 24.32
C PHE A 557 -8.33 20.09 22.81
N PRO A 558 -7.53 19.47 21.93
CA PRO A 558 -6.33 18.69 22.22
C PRO A 558 -5.20 19.55 22.79
N ALA A 559 -4.40 19.00 23.71
CA ALA A 559 -3.24 19.71 24.26
C ALA A 559 -2.09 19.82 23.26
N ARG A 560 -2.02 18.90 22.29
CA ARG A 560 -0.97 18.82 21.28
C ARG A 560 -1.53 18.32 19.94
N GLY A 561 -0.91 18.74 18.85
CA GLY A 561 -1.27 18.32 17.50
C GLY A 561 -2.25 19.30 16.89
N GLU A 562 -1.74 20.19 16.06
CA GLU A 562 -2.61 21.02 15.25
C GLU A 562 -2.94 20.26 13.96
N ARG A 563 -4.23 20.05 13.68
CA ARG A 563 -4.65 19.47 12.41
C ARG A 563 -4.14 20.32 11.23
N ILE A 564 -3.72 19.66 10.16
CA ILE A 564 -3.35 20.34 8.90
C ILE A 564 -4.57 20.59 8.00
N SER A 565 -5.61 19.76 8.14
CA SER A 565 -6.93 19.94 7.56
C SER A 565 -7.97 19.70 8.64
N GLN A 566 -9.01 20.53 8.74
CA GLN A 566 -10.04 20.34 9.78
C GLN A 566 -10.85 19.05 9.58
N LEU A 567 -11.01 18.62 8.32
CA LEU A 567 -11.82 17.46 7.94
C LEU A 567 -11.12 16.12 8.23
N TYR A 568 -9.80 16.11 8.41
CA TYR A 568 -8.99 14.90 8.47
C TYR A 568 -8.10 14.86 9.72
N PRO A 569 -7.78 13.67 10.26
CA PRO A 569 -7.01 13.52 11.49
C PRO A 569 -5.49 13.73 11.31
N PHE A 570 -5.07 14.41 10.25
CA PHE A 570 -3.66 14.63 9.95
C PHE A 570 -3.11 15.83 10.73
N VAL A 571 -1.94 15.70 11.34
CA VAL A 571 -1.38 16.71 12.25
C VAL A 571 0.02 17.18 11.87
N ASP A 572 0.38 18.37 12.36
CA ASP A 572 1.63 19.06 12.07
C ASP A 572 2.90 18.24 12.39
N GLY A 573 2.86 17.36 13.39
CA GLY A 573 3.97 16.47 13.74
C GLY A 573 4.29 15.42 12.66
N GLU A 574 3.32 15.01 11.86
CA GLU A 574 3.52 14.06 10.75
C GLU A 574 4.44 14.65 9.68
N ILE A 575 4.34 15.95 9.42
CA ILE A 575 5.17 16.65 8.43
C ILE A 575 6.64 16.60 8.86
N ARG A 576 6.91 16.89 10.14
CA ARG A 576 8.27 16.83 10.69
C ARG A 576 8.81 15.40 10.70
N TYR A 577 7.95 14.43 11.04
CA TYR A 577 8.33 13.03 11.01
C TYR A 577 8.68 12.58 9.59
N ALA A 578 7.84 12.92 8.61
CA ALA A 578 8.04 12.62 7.20
C ALA A 578 9.40 13.14 6.68
N VAL A 579 9.75 14.38 7.00
CA VAL A 579 11.03 14.98 6.60
C VAL A 579 12.21 14.30 7.30
N ARG A 580 12.14 14.15 8.63
CA ARG A 580 13.28 13.71 9.45
C ARG A 580 13.54 12.21 9.39
N HIS A 581 12.52 11.40 9.14
CA HIS A 581 12.58 9.94 9.29
C HIS A 581 12.13 9.17 8.05
N GLU A 582 11.48 9.81 7.07
CA GLU A 582 10.94 9.12 5.89
C GLU A 582 11.32 9.80 4.58
N TYR A 583 12.36 10.65 4.61
CA TYR A 583 12.98 11.33 3.48
C TYR A 583 12.02 12.14 2.60
N ALA A 584 10.96 12.73 3.15
CA ALA A 584 10.13 13.65 2.38
C ALA A 584 10.95 14.89 1.96
N GLN A 585 10.93 15.23 0.67
CA GLN A 585 11.67 16.34 0.06
C GLN A 585 10.78 17.29 -0.75
N THR A 586 9.49 16.96 -0.93
CA THR A 586 8.48 17.83 -1.56
C THR A 586 7.17 17.83 -0.77
N ALA A 587 6.37 18.89 -0.88
CA ALA A 587 5.04 18.96 -0.25
C ALA A 587 4.10 17.87 -0.77
N VAL A 588 4.28 17.49 -2.04
CA VAL A 588 3.65 16.34 -2.69
C VAL A 588 3.96 15.06 -1.90
N ASP A 589 5.20 14.77 -1.52
CA ASP A 589 5.58 13.58 -0.72
C ASP A 589 4.71 13.45 0.54
N VAL A 590 4.49 14.55 1.24
CA VAL A 590 3.66 14.61 2.46
C VAL A 590 2.17 14.44 2.14
N LEU A 591 1.63 15.27 1.24
CA LEU A 591 0.19 15.35 0.98
C LEU A 591 -0.39 14.08 0.36
N ALA A 592 0.33 13.44 -0.57
CA ALA A 592 -0.22 12.25 -1.22
C ALA A 592 0.40 10.94 -0.75
N ARG A 593 1.63 10.88 -0.22
CA ARG A 593 2.25 9.59 0.16
C ARG A 593 2.25 9.34 1.67
N ARG A 594 2.59 10.34 2.48
CA ARG A 594 2.64 10.17 3.95
C ARG A 594 1.27 10.29 4.62
N THR A 595 0.49 11.32 4.28
CA THR A 595 -0.86 11.54 4.86
C THR A 595 -1.98 10.95 4.00
N ARG A 596 -1.79 10.85 2.68
CA ARG A 596 -2.81 10.47 1.69
C ARG A 596 -3.93 11.49 1.50
N LEU A 597 -3.84 12.69 2.08
CA LEU A 597 -4.85 13.74 1.96
C LEU A 597 -5.23 14.05 0.51
N ALA A 598 -4.25 14.14 -0.40
CA ALA A 598 -4.53 14.39 -1.81
C ALA A 598 -5.31 13.25 -2.50
N PHE A 599 -5.23 12.02 -1.99
CA PHE A 599 -6.05 10.91 -2.45
C PHE A 599 -7.43 10.87 -1.81
N LEU A 600 -7.63 11.49 -0.64
CA LEU A 600 -8.90 11.50 0.07
C LEU A 600 -9.78 12.68 -0.36
N ASN A 601 -9.18 13.86 -0.51
CA ASN A 601 -9.85 15.08 -0.90
C ASN A 601 -8.83 16.06 -1.49
N ALA A 602 -8.89 16.25 -2.81
CA ALA A 602 -7.93 17.08 -3.55
C ALA A 602 -8.01 18.56 -3.12
N GLN A 603 -9.20 19.03 -2.76
CA GLN A 603 -9.41 20.40 -2.31
C GLN A 603 -8.91 20.62 -0.88
N ALA A 604 -9.21 19.71 0.04
CA ALA A 604 -8.66 19.77 1.39
C ALA A 604 -7.12 19.71 1.38
N ALA A 605 -6.52 19.03 0.38
CA ALA A 605 -5.08 19.05 0.16
C ALA A 605 -4.58 20.42 -0.32
N LEU A 606 -5.30 21.10 -1.22
CA LEU A 606 -5.00 22.48 -1.64
C LEU A 606 -5.04 23.45 -0.46
N GLU A 607 -6.06 23.32 0.41
CA GLU A 607 -6.23 24.14 1.61
C GLU A 607 -5.13 23.91 2.65
N ALA A 608 -4.68 22.67 2.81
CA ALA A 608 -3.60 22.31 3.72
C ALA A 608 -2.20 22.69 3.18
N LEU A 609 -2.06 22.90 1.86
CA LEU A 609 -0.78 23.07 1.19
C LEU A 609 0.09 24.22 1.75
N PRO A 610 -0.42 25.43 2.06
CA PRO A 610 0.41 26.49 2.64
C PRO A 610 1.08 26.06 3.95
N LYS A 611 0.31 25.46 4.86
CA LYS A 611 0.82 24.99 6.16
C LYS A 611 1.85 23.87 6.01
N VAL A 612 1.66 22.98 5.02
CA VAL A 612 2.64 21.94 4.71
C VAL A 612 3.95 22.57 4.21
N ILE A 613 3.88 23.50 3.25
CA ILE A 613 5.04 24.21 2.71
C ILE A 613 5.78 24.97 3.82
N ASP A 614 5.07 25.67 4.71
CA ASP A 614 5.70 26.44 5.80
C ASP A 614 6.50 25.55 6.75
N ILE A 615 5.92 24.42 7.17
CA ILE A 615 6.60 23.50 8.07
C ILE A 615 7.78 22.86 7.36
N MET A 616 7.62 22.42 6.11
CA MET A 616 8.73 21.84 5.34
C MET A 616 9.84 22.86 5.07
N ALA A 617 9.50 24.11 4.75
CA ALA A 617 10.45 25.18 4.54
C ALA A 617 11.29 25.44 5.78
N HIS A 618 10.67 25.37 6.97
CA HIS A 618 11.42 25.48 8.23
C HIS A 618 12.36 24.29 8.48
N GLU A 619 11.90 23.07 8.20
CA GLU A 619 12.68 21.83 8.41
C GLU A 619 13.85 21.69 7.42
N LEU A 620 13.61 22.01 6.14
CA LEU A 620 14.55 21.84 5.03
C LEU A 620 15.28 23.13 4.63
N LYS A 621 14.98 24.25 5.31
CA LYS A 621 15.58 25.57 5.08
C LYS A 621 15.36 26.10 3.65
N TRP A 622 14.13 25.94 3.14
CA TRP A 622 13.75 26.45 1.83
C TRP A 622 13.67 27.98 1.81
N ASP A 623 14.21 28.58 0.75
CA ASP A 623 13.99 29.99 0.45
C ASP A 623 12.60 30.24 -0.18
N SER A 624 12.29 31.49 -0.50
CA SER A 624 11.00 31.85 -1.10
C SER A 624 10.82 31.26 -2.50
N HIS A 625 11.90 31.15 -3.28
CA HIS A 625 11.84 30.59 -4.63
C HIS A 625 11.46 29.10 -4.60
N ARG A 626 12.07 28.34 -3.70
CA ARG A 626 11.78 26.93 -3.47
C ARG A 626 10.35 26.73 -2.98
N GLN A 627 9.85 27.58 -2.08
CA GLN A 627 8.46 27.56 -1.63
C GLN A 627 7.46 27.82 -2.77
N ASP A 628 7.74 28.79 -3.65
CA ASP A 628 6.91 29.10 -4.81
C ASP A 628 6.90 27.94 -5.83
N LEU A 629 8.06 27.29 -6.03
CA LEU A 629 8.16 26.09 -6.85
C LEU A 629 7.31 24.95 -6.27
N GLU A 630 7.39 24.71 -4.96
CA GLU A 630 6.60 23.69 -4.28
C GLU A 630 5.09 23.98 -4.37
N TRP A 631 4.67 25.25 -4.28
CA TRP A 631 3.29 25.63 -4.53
C TRP A 631 2.85 25.23 -5.94
N LYS A 632 3.60 25.69 -6.95
CA LYS A 632 3.26 25.47 -8.37
C LYS A 632 3.21 23.98 -8.73
N GLU A 633 4.23 23.21 -8.35
CA GLU A 633 4.30 21.78 -8.66
C GLU A 633 3.23 20.99 -7.91
N SER A 634 2.93 21.36 -6.65
CA SER A 634 1.89 20.68 -5.87
C SER A 634 0.50 20.94 -6.44
N VAL A 635 0.17 22.17 -6.82
CA VAL A 635 -1.12 22.49 -7.46
C VAL A 635 -1.26 21.75 -8.79
N ALA A 636 -0.20 21.70 -9.61
CA ALA A 636 -0.19 20.92 -10.84
C ALA A 636 -0.40 19.42 -10.58
N PHE A 637 0.21 18.86 -9.53
CA PHE A 637 -0.01 17.48 -9.14
C PHE A 637 -1.48 17.22 -8.74
N LEU A 638 -2.14 18.16 -8.05
CA LEU A 638 -3.53 18.00 -7.63
C LEU A 638 -4.52 17.89 -8.79
N GLU A 639 -4.17 18.38 -9.99
CA GLU A 639 -4.95 18.10 -11.22
C GLU A 639 -5.08 16.59 -11.45
N SER A 640 -4.00 15.83 -11.26
CA SER A 640 -4.02 14.36 -11.37
C SER A 640 -4.81 13.64 -10.27
N MET A 641 -5.22 14.39 -9.25
CA MET A 641 -6.08 13.94 -8.16
C MET A 641 -7.54 14.42 -8.33
N GLY A 642 -7.87 15.02 -9.49
CA GLY A 642 -9.22 15.46 -9.82
C GLY A 642 -9.57 16.87 -9.32
N LEU A 643 -8.58 17.70 -8.96
CA LEU A 643 -8.81 19.09 -8.58
C LEU A 643 -9.42 19.89 -9.75
N PRO A 644 -10.55 20.60 -9.57
CA PRO A 644 -11.20 21.34 -10.64
C PRO A 644 -10.33 22.46 -11.23
N GLN A 645 -10.46 22.69 -12.55
CA GLN A 645 -9.71 23.72 -13.30
C GLN A 645 -9.73 25.12 -12.67
N PRO A 646 -10.88 25.65 -12.16
CA PRO A 646 -10.88 26.97 -11.51
C PRO A 646 -9.96 27.06 -10.29
N MET A 647 -9.73 25.95 -9.57
CA MET A 647 -8.87 25.90 -8.40
C MET A 647 -7.39 25.75 -8.72
N LEU A 648 -7.04 25.27 -9.93
CA LEU A 648 -5.64 25.20 -10.37
C LEU A 648 -5.00 26.58 -10.53
N LEU A 649 -5.83 27.62 -10.66
CA LEU A 649 -5.41 29.02 -10.73
C LEU A 649 -5.37 29.71 -9.36
N ALA A 650 -5.69 28.99 -8.28
CA ALA A 650 -5.66 29.54 -6.94
C ALA A 650 -4.23 29.94 -6.55
N THR A 651 -4.09 31.15 -6.00
CA THR A 651 -2.84 31.62 -5.43
C THR A 651 -2.74 31.22 -3.96
N ARG A 652 -1.51 31.00 -3.48
CA ARG A 652 -1.23 30.70 -2.07
C ARG A 652 -1.92 31.68 -1.11
N LYS A 653 -1.84 32.98 -1.43
CA LYS A 653 -2.45 34.05 -0.64
C LYS A 653 -3.99 33.98 -0.59
N GLN A 654 -4.66 33.55 -1.68
CA GLN A 654 -6.11 33.36 -1.67
C GLN A 654 -6.51 32.23 -0.71
N VAL A 655 -5.76 31.13 -0.71
CA VAL A 655 -5.98 29.99 0.18
C VAL A 655 -5.76 30.38 1.65
N GLU A 656 -4.64 31.03 1.96
CA GLU A 656 -4.32 31.50 3.32
C GLU A 656 -5.36 32.48 3.88
N GLN A 657 -5.97 33.30 3.03
CA GLN A 657 -7.00 34.25 3.42
C GLN A 657 -8.40 33.62 3.50
N GLY A 658 -8.55 32.34 3.19
CA GLY A 658 -9.86 31.69 3.09
C GLY A 658 -10.76 32.32 2.01
N LYS A 659 -10.16 32.94 1.00
CA LYS A 659 -10.83 33.69 -0.08
C LYS A 659 -11.02 32.89 -1.37
N ILE A 660 -10.79 31.58 -1.32
CA ILE A 660 -11.35 30.71 -2.36
C ILE A 660 -12.87 30.84 -2.18
N ASP A 661 -13.61 31.19 -3.23
CA ASP A 661 -15.04 31.45 -3.11
C ASP A 661 -15.81 30.14 -2.87
N PHE A 662 -15.92 29.76 -1.61
CA PHE A 662 -16.68 28.59 -1.13
C PHE A 662 -18.19 28.78 -1.22
N ALA A 663 -18.66 30.03 -1.31
CA ALA A 663 -20.08 30.38 -1.18
C ALA A 663 -20.82 30.36 -2.53
N SER A 664 -20.10 30.45 -3.66
CA SER A 664 -20.69 30.44 -5.01
C SER A 664 -20.29 29.23 -5.88
N SER A 665 -19.36 28.37 -5.43
CA SER A 665 -18.84 27.26 -6.21
C SER A 665 -19.68 25.98 -6.06
N LEU A 666 -19.45 25.00 -6.93
CA LEU A 666 -20.05 23.66 -6.89
C LEU A 666 -20.01 22.97 -5.49
N GLU A 667 -19.14 23.39 -4.58
CA GLU A 667 -18.91 22.78 -3.26
C GLU A 667 -20.02 22.95 -2.23
N TRP A 668 -20.68 24.11 -2.17
CA TRP A 668 -21.84 24.24 -1.28
C TRP A 668 -22.88 23.17 -1.66
N LYS A 669 -23.02 22.89 -2.95
CA LYS A 669 -23.87 21.82 -3.48
C LYS A 669 -23.32 20.40 -3.27
N MET A 670 -22.04 20.24 -2.95
CA MET A 670 -21.45 18.96 -2.53
C MET A 670 -21.89 18.59 -1.11
N TYR A 671 -21.91 19.55 -0.19
CA TYR A 671 -22.25 19.31 1.23
C TYR A 671 -23.72 19.59 1.58
N SER A 672 -24.35 20.55 0.89
CA SER A 672 -25.75 20.90 1.06
C SER A 672 -26.47 20.86 -0.29
N ARG A 673 -27.35 19.87 -0.47
CA ARG A 673 -28.12 19.71 -1.72
C ARG A 673 -29.12 20.84 -1.97
N HIS A 674 -29.37 21.68 -0.97
CA HIS A 674 -30.27 22.80 -1.04
C HIS A 674 -29.58 24.04 -0.48
N ASP A 675 -29.63 25.14 -1.24
CA ASP A 675 -28.93 26.37 -0.88
C ASP A 675 -29.57 27.04 0.34
N LYS A 676 -30.85 26.75 0.61
CA LYS A 676 -31.65 27.20 1.76
C LYS A 676 -32.78 26.18 2.02
N PRO A 677 -32.72 25.34 3.07
CA PRO A 677 -33.95 24.70 3.54
C PRO A 677 -34.88 25.82 4.04
N GLU A 678 -36.10 25.87 3.52
CA GLU A 678 -37.11 26.86 3.93
C GLU A 678 -37.38 26.86 5.44
#